data_AF-A0AB34KDT2-F1
#
_entry.id   AF-A0AB34KDT2-F1
#
_cell.length_a   1.000
_cell.length_b   1.000
_cell.length_c   1.000
_cell.angle_alpha   90.00
_cell.angle_beta   90.00
_cell.angle_gamma   90.00
#
_symmetry.space_group_name_H-M   'P 1'
#
loop_
_entity.id
_entity.type
_entity.pdbx_description
1 polymer ?
#
loop_
_entity_poly.entity_id
_entity_poly.type
_entity_poly.pdbx_seq_one_letter_code
_entity_poly.pdbx_strand_id
1 'polypeptide(L)'
;MLLCALTLLAAGSAREEASRHAQREPPAPDDSACCGPQFHARGGHVLMDGKRLRLKGLSWFGFEGDNAVADGLWQQPVDSYLEFFSANQFNAMRVPLALNNILSNPIPSRSMLSAETGLMGEDSLWLLEKIVMRAASKGILVLLDMHRLNSSLWPDPQGLWYSDKVTFEMLKGGWKELARRFCKHWNVFGADLLNEPHGGTWASGEQATDWDAAAEVLGNTVLAECARWVVLVEGIGQAGRVKPEYFWGENLEGVRRRKLRLHLEDKVIYSPHVYGPGLSRLMHYFDDPQFAQAMPQVWHAHFGFLLDDPSTTVILGEFGGPYNKPADIEWQRSLVEYLVRHGHVSSFYWCLNPNAGDTGGVLQQDWKTPNKAKLELLRPLDSSNIVELMRGSKPFPSRSFGKEVGLHEVGGSVLRCRTSSSAGGEPLALASVQRCNGVAECSDHSDEEGCRFSPCVTIGGPDAYKSCRFPFFYNGRSFKACTMMDAQTAEPWCPTDLDPSGSYSDYTRSGVCGPACPKPPRGEDAAGLCGSSSSDPNKHCAPPPSPPPAPPSPPPAFQLAARVGGHGGSMAALLAALALLSLLLGGVGVYTLRRERWLAGLAGLAAEWEAFTQKASSQQAARVAEASRQPPRVRGAAVGGAPPAEWWYLDEQDRQYGPLSAESVIELHRAGLVTSSTLVWSQAHCEAWQEFRTSVLAG
;
A
#
# COMPACT_ATOMS: atom_id res chain seq x y z
N MET A 1 58.06 13.37 52.47
CA MET A 1 58.71 13.22 51.15
C MET A 1 58.23 12.02 50.34
N LEU A 2 57.91 10.86 50.93
CA LEU A 2 57.36 9.72 50.18
C LEU A 2 55.95 9.98 49.58
N LEU A 3 55.09 10.76 50.23
CA LEU A 3 53.76 11.10 49.69
C LEU A 3 53.78 12.06 48.49
N CYS A 4 54.84 12.87 48.31
CA CYS A 4 54.98 13.74 47.13
C CYS A 4 55.54 12.99 45.91
N ALA A 5 56.24 11.87 46.11
CA ALA A 5 56.77 11.08 45.00
C ALA A 5 55.68 10.23 44.34
N LEU A 6 54.68 9.77 45.12
CA LEU A 6 53.55 8.97 44.61
C LEU A 6 52.55 9.80 43.79
N THR A 7 52.37 11.09 44.10
CA THR A 7 51.49 11.98 43.31
C THR A 7 52.11 12.42 41.98
N LEU A 8 53.44 12.50 41.88
CA LEU A 8 54.14 12.83 40.63
C LEU A 8 54.20 11.65 39.65
N LEU A 9 54.24 10.40 40.13
CA LEU A 9 54.20 9.20 39.28
C LEU A 9 52.79 8.94 38.71
N ALA A 10 51.73 9.20 39.48
CA ALA A 10 50.35 9.08 39.02
C ALA A 10 49.95 10.18 38.01
N ALA A 11 50.51 11.39 38.13
CA ALA A 11 50.28 12.47 37.18
C ALA A 11 51.03 12.26 35.85
N GLY A 12 52.15 11.52 35.85
CA GLY A 12 52.89 11.13 34.65
C GLY A 12 52.16 10.07 33.82
N SER A 13 51.61 9.03 34.44
CA SER A 13 50.88 7.97 33.72
C SER A 13 49.55 8.45 33.16
N ALA A 14 48.84 9.33 33.87
CA ALA A 14 47.58 9.92 33.41
C ALA A 14 47.76 10.86 32.20
N ARG A 15 48.91 11.54 32.09
CA ARG A 15 49.22 12.40 30.93
C ARG A 15 49.68 11.60 29.70
N GLU A 16 50.34 10.46 29.88
CA GLU A 16 50.69 9.55 28.78
C GLU A 16 49.48 8.77 28.24
N GLU A 17 48.52 8.38 29.08
CA GLU A 17 47.25 7.78 28.63
C GLU A 17 46.34 8.81 27.93
N ALA A 18 46.25 10.04 28.44
CA ALA A 18 45.47 11.10 27.79
C ALA A 18 46.04 11.52 26.42
N SER A 19 47.37 11.47 26.25
CA SER A 19 48.04 11.72 24.97
C SER A 19 47.86 10.58 23.96
N ARG A 20 47.76 9.32 24.41
CA ARG A 20 47.52 8.16 23.52
C ARG A 20 46.07 8.01 23.09
N HIS A 21 45.12 8.62 23.81
CA HIS A 21 43.71 8.69 23.40
C HIS A 21 43.38 9.87 22.48
N ALA A 22 44.23 10.89 22.38
CA ALA A 22 44.02 12.06 21.52
C ALA A 22 44.52 11.92 20.07
N GLN A 23 45.12 10.77 19.70
CA GLN A 23 45.62 10.51 18.33
C GLN A 23 45.12 9.21 17.70
N ARG A 24 44.09 8.57 18.27
CA ARG A 24 43.34 7.60 17.46
C ARG A 24 42.43 8.42 16.57
N GLU A 25 42.84 8.58 15.32
CA GLU A 25 41.88 8.80 14.23
C GLU A 25 40.68 7.88 14.49
N PRO A 26 39.43 8.37 14.30
CA PRO A 26 38.27 7.49 14.36
C PRO A 26 38.59 6.29 13.47
N PRO A 27 38.31 5.05 13.90
CA PRO A 27 38.52 3.91 13.03
C PRO A 27 37.85 4.26 11.70
N ALA A 28 38.64 4.21 10.62
CA ALA A 28 38.11 4.37 9.28
C ALA A 28 36.85 3.48 9.21
N PRO A 29 35.72 4.00 8.70
CA PRO A 29 34.49 3.21 8.63
C PRO A 29 34.86 1.87 8.00
N ASP A 30 34.58 0.80 8.72
CA ASP A 30 34.84 -0.55 8.27
C ASP A 30 34.28 -0.67 6.84
N ASP A 31 35.14 -1.04 5.88
CA ASP A 31 34.82 -1.22 4.45
C ASP A 31 33.75 -2.32 4.23
N SER A 32 33.19 -2.88 5.31
CA SER A 32 31.99 -3.69 5.35
C SER A 32 30.67 -2.91 5.18
N ALA A 33 30.70 -1.57 5.08
CA ALA A 33 29.55 -0.73 4.74
C ALA A 33 29.02 -1.04 3.32
N CYS A 34 28.12 -2.03 3.24
CA CYS A 34 27.49 -2.55 2.03
C CYS A 34 27.15 -1.49 0.95
N CYS A 35 27.78 -1.63 -0.23
CA CYS A 35 27.21 -1.58 -1.59
C CYS A 35 26.03 -0.63 -1.92
N GLY A 36 25.91 0.56 -1.34
CA GLY A 36 24.76 1.43 -1.59
C GLY A 36 25.05 2.92 -1.43
N PRO A 37 24.13 3.78 -1.89
CA PRO A 37 24.28 5.23 -1.84
C PRO A 37 24.25 5.74 -0.40
N GLN A 38 25.11 6.70 -0.08
CA GLN A 38 25.19 7.33 1.23
C GLN A 38 24.15 8.43 1.36
N PHE A 39 23.34 8.37 2.41
CA PHE A 39 22.33 9.37 2.70
C PHE A 39 22.79 10.34 3.79
N HIS A 40 22.53 11.63 3.59
CA HIS A 40 22.88 12.68 4.53
C HIS A 40 21.79 13.75 4.61
N ALA A 41 21.72 14.42 5.75
CA ALA A 41 20.89 15.57 6.05
C ALA A 41 21.81 16.79 6.20
N ARG A 42 21.97 17.56 5.13
CA ARG A 42 22.93 18.68 5.09
C ARG A 42 22.35 19.85 4.30
N GLY A 43 22.54 21.07 4.81
CA GLY A 43 22.13 22.29 4.11
C GLY A 43 20.62 22.40 3.89
N GLY A 44 19.82 21.94 4.85
CA GLY A 44 18.35 21.92 4.75
C GLY A 44 17.79 20.86 3.80
N HIS A 45 18.60 19.92 3.32
CA HIS A 45 18.22 18.97 2.30
C HIS A 45 18.62 17.54 2.66
N VAL A 46 17.87 16.59 2.08
CA VAL A 46 18.29 15.20 2.00
C VAL A 46 19.23 15.07 0.81
N LEU A 47 20.38 14.44 1.01
CA LEU A 47 21.37 14.18 -0.02
C LEU A 47 21.53 12.67 -0.22
N MET A 48 21.65 12.26 -1.47
CA MET A 48 22.00 10.90 -1.89
C MET A 48 23.32 10.99 -2.67
N ASP A 49 24.39 10.43 -2.10
CA ASP A 49 25.77 10.58 -2.61
C ASP A 49 26.15 12.05 -2.89
N GLY A 50 25.73 12.95 -1.99
CA GLY A 50 26.00 14.40 -2.10
C GLY A 50 25.09 15.16 -3.06
N LYS A 51 24.21 14.48 -3.81
CA LYS A 51 23.23 15.12 -4.69
C LYS A 51 21.91 15.33 -3.96
N ARG A 52 21.27 16.48 -4.19
CA ARG A 52 19.97 16.80 -3.58
C ARG A 52 18.89 15.81 -4.00
N LEU A 53 18.22 15.22 -3.01
CA LEU A 53 17.14 14.27 -3.14
C LEU A 53 15.83 14.91 -2.66
N ARG A 54 14.84 15.01 -3.54
CA ARG A 54 13.46 15.38 -3.21
C ARG A 54 12.61 14.12 -3.14
N LEU A 55 11.97 13.91 -1.99
CA LEU A 55 11.10 12.76 -1.75
C LEU A 55 9.65 13.22 -1.86
N LYS A 56 8.93 12.62 -2.81
CA LYS A 56 7.46 12.65 -2.85
C LYS A 56 7.03 11.24 -2.55
N GLY A 57 6.61 11.01 -1.31
CA GLY A 57 6.34 9.69 -0.79
C GLY A 57 4.88 9.44 -0.46
N LEU A 58 4.56 8.15 -0.31
CA LEU A 58 3.31 7.67 0.27
C LEU A 58 3.64 6.73 1.43
N SER A 59 2.86 6.81 2.51
CA SER A 59 2.84 5.75 3.51
C SER A 59 2.01 4.57 2.99
N TRP A 60 2.55 3.35 3.07
CA TRP A 60 1.84 2.11 2.77
C TRP A 60 1.80 1.23 4.02
N PHE A 61 0.71 1.34 4.76
CA PHE A 61 0.55 0.67 6.05
C PHE A 61 -0.01 -0.76 5.93
N GLY A 62 0.10 -1.52 7.02
CA GLY A 62 -0.45 -2.86 7.24
C GLY A 62 0.47 -3.73 8.10
N PHE A 63 1.80 -3.58 7.96
CA PHE A 63 2.80 -4.34 8.72
C PHE A 63 2.79 -4.04 10.23
N GLU A 64 2.33 -2.85 10.61
CA GLU A 64 2.15 -2.43 11.99
C GLU A 64 0.87 -2.96 12.65
N GLY A 65 -0.05 -3.52 11.88
CA GLY A 65 -1.28 -4.14 12.39
C GLY A 65 -1.14 -5.64 12.61
N ASP A 66 -2.22 -6.27 13.07
CA ASP A 66 -2.29 -7.73 13.26
C ASP A 66 -2.19 -8.52 11.94
N ASN A 67 -2.37 -7.85 10.80
CA ASN A 67 -2.14 -8.42 9.48
C ASN A 67 -0.66 -8.79 9.27
N ALA A 68 0.27 -8.06 9.90
CA ALA A 68 1.71 -8.23 9.78
C ALA A 68 2.22 -8.26 8.32
N VAL A 69 1.49 -7.63 7.40
CA VAL A 69 1.85 -7.46 5.99
C VAL A 69 1.17 -6.20 5.47
N ALA A 70 1.76 -5.56 4.45
CA ALA A 70 1.15 -4.41 3.79
C ALA A 70 -0.29 -4.72 3.35
N ASP A 71 -1.20 -3.80 3.65
CA ASP A 71 -2.60 -3.98 3.30
C ASP A 71 -2.81 -3.84 1.78
N GLY A 72 -3.87 -4.47 1.26
CA GLY A 72 -4.22 -4.48 -0.15
C GLY A 72 -3.75 -5.70 -0.94
N LEU A 73 -2.83 -6.51 -0.40
CA LEU A 73 -2.31 -7.70 -1.09
C LEU A 73 -3.35 -8.84 -1.25
N TRP A 74 -4.55 -8.67 -0.70
CA TRP A 74 -5.70 -9.51 -1.01
C TRP A 74 -6.43 -9.06 -2.29
N GLN A 75 -6.21 -7.83 -2.77
CA GLN A 75 -6.86 -7.22 -3.94
C GLN A 75 -5.96 -7.13 -5.16
N GLN A 76 -4.70 -6.71 -4.99
CA GLN A 76 -3.76 -6.52 -6.11
C GLN A 76 -2.36 -7.02 -5.72
N PRO A 77 -1.55 -7.47 -6.70
CA PRO A 77 -0.17 -7.79 -6.46
C PRO A 77 0.66 -6.55 -6.11
N VAL A 78 1.79 -6.75 -5.43
CA VAL A 78 2.73 -5.70 -5.00
C VAL A 78 3.10 -4.79 -6.18
N ASP A 79 3.35 -5.38 -7.35
CA ASP A 79 3.82 -4.66 -8.54
C ASP A 79 2.79 -3.64 -9.03
N SER A 80 1.48 -3.91 -8.88
CA SER A 80 0.44 -2.95 -9.25
C SER A 80 0.50 -1.68 -8.40
N TYR A 81 0.80 -1.81 -7.10
CA TYR A 81 1.00 -0.66 -6.23
C TYR A 81 2.30 0.08 -6.58
N LEU A 82 3.40 -0.62 -6.82
CA LEU A 82 4.67 0.03 -7.20
C LEU A 82 4.59 0.74 -8.57
N GLU A 83 3.80 0.19 -9.50
CA GLU A 83 3.46 0.84 -10.77
C GLU A 83 2.62 2.10 -10.54
N PHE A 84 1.68 2.08 -9.59
CA PHE A 84 0.94 3.27 -9.19
C PHE A 84 1.87 4.37 -8.65
N PHE A 85 2.86 4.03 -7.81
CA PHE A 85 3.87 5.00 -7.34
C PHE A 85 4.58 5.64 -8.53
N SER A 86 5.12 4.81 -9.43
CA SER A 86 5.88 5.26 -10.60
C SER A 86 5.04 6.13 -11.53
N ALA A 87 3.80 5.72 -11.83
CA ALA A 87 2.88 6.42 -12.72
C ALA A 87 2.46 7.81 -12.20
N ASN A 88 2.50 8.02 -10.88
CA ASN A 88 2.11 9.27 -10.22
C ASN A 88 3.32 10.05 -9.64
N GLN A 89 4.53 9.69 -10.09
CA GLN A 89 5.79 10.33 -9.72
C GLN A 89 6.12 10.28 -8.22
N PHE A 90 5.62 9.27 -7.50
CA PHE A 90 6.08 8.98 -6.14
C PHE A 90 7.37 8.16 -6.22
N ASN A 91 8.38 8.58 -5.46
CA ASN A 91 9.71 7.96 -5.48
C ASN A 91 10.15 7.40 -4.12
N ALA A 92 9.28 7.45 -3.12
CA ALA A 92 9.56 6.99 -1.77
C ALA A 92 8.34 6.34 -1.11
N MET A 93 8.57 5.33 -0.28
CA MET A 93 7.56 4.60 0.48
C MET A 93 7.93 4.60 1.95
N ARG A 94 7.05 5.12 2.82
CA ARG A 94 7.16 4.96 4.28
C ARG A 94 6.37 3.71 4.67
N VAL A 95 7.02 2.80 5.40
CA VAL A 95 6.44 1.50 5.77
C VAL A 95 6.32 1.44 7.29
N PRO A 96 5.10 1.69 7.82
CA PRO A 96 4.76 1.45 9.22
C PRO A 96 4.98 -0.01 9.65
N LEU A 97 5.66 -0.22 10.78
CA LEU A 97 5.96 -1.53 11.37
C LEU A 97 5.57 -1.59 12.85
N ALA A 98 5.39 -2.79 13.40
CA ALA A 98 5.19 -2.98 14.84
C ALA A 98 6.36 -3.76 15.46
N LEU A 99 6.83 -3.31 16.63
CA LEU A 99 7.96 -3.93 17.32
C LEU A 99 7.71 -5.41 17.62
N ASN A 100 6.53 -5.77 18.15
CA ASN A 100 6.20 -7.17 18.42
C ASN A 100 6.18 -8.02 17.15
N ASN A 101 5.72 -7.50 16.01
CA ASN A 101 5.77 -8.19 14.72
C ASN A 101 7.21 -8.38 14.25
N ILE A 102 8.10 -7.40 14.45
CA ILE A 102 9.54 -7.54 14.14
C ILE A 102 10.18 -8.64 15.01
N LEU A 103 9.88 -8.65 16.30
CA LEU A 103 10.48 -9.60 17.26
C LEU A 103 9.95 -11.03 17.11
N SER A 104 8.66 -11.19 16.80
CA SER A 104 8.04 -12.51 16.62
C SER A 104 8.11 -13.03 15.18
N ASN A 105 8.28 -12.12 14.21
CA ASN A 105 8.30 -12.38 12.78
C ASN A 105 7.20 -13.35 12.32
N PRO A 106 5.91 -13.01 12.51
CA PRO A 106 4.82 -13.93 12.27
C PRO A 106 4.64 -14.21 10.78
N ILE A 107 3.99 -15.33 10.45
CA ILE A 107 3.51 -15.64 9.10
C ILE A 107 2.11 -15.02 8.96
N PRO A 108 1.90 -14.05 8.05
CA PRO A 108 0.58 -13.46 7.82
C PRO A 108 -0.45 -14.48 7.36
N SER A 109 -1.73 -14.19 7.63
CA SER A 109 -2.83 -15.03 7.14
C SER A 109 -2.81 -15.11 5.61
N ARG A 110 -3.03 -16.31 5.06
CA ARG A 110 -3.11 -16.54 3.60
C ARG A 110 -4.17 -15.66 2.94
N SER A 111 -5.26 -15.32 3.64
CA SER A 111 -6.30 -14.43 3.11
C SER A 111 -5.77 -13.03 2.76
N MET A 112 -4.74 -12.55 3.46
CA MET A 112 -4.14 -11.24 3.23
C MET A 112 -3.29 -11.19 1.95
N LEU A 113 -2.95 -12.36 1.39
CA LEU A 113 -2.07 -12.51 0.23
C LEU A 113 -2.82 -13.15 -0.95
N SER A 114 -4.16 -13.08 -1.02
CA SER A 114 -4.93 -13.76 -2.07
C SER A 114 -4.62 -13.28 -3.50
N ALA A 115 -4.05 -12.07 -3.66
CA ALA A 115 -3.55 -11.57 -4.94
C ALA A 115 -2.04 -11.83 -5.17
N GLU A 116 -1.33 -12.35 -4.16
CA GLU A 116 0.10 -12.72 -4.18
C GLU A 116 0.29 -14.16 -3.69
N THR A 117 -0.37 -15.11 -4.35
CA THR A 117 -0.39 -16.52 -3.91
C THR A 117 1.00 -17.15 -3.81
N GLY A 118 1.96 -16.68 -4.62
CA GLY A 118 3.36 -17.12 -4.57
C GLY A 118 4.16 -16.62 -3.37
N LEU A 119 3.61 -15.71 -2.57
CA LEU A 119 4.23 -15.19 -1.33
C LEU A 119 3.59 -15.80 -0.06
N MET A 120 2.56 -16.65 -0.20
CA MET A 120 1.89 -17.26 0.95
C MET A 120 2.81 -18.20 1.72
N GLY A 121 2.71 -18.15 3.06
CA GLY A 121 3.44 -19.05 3.96
C GLY A 121 4.82 -18.55 4.37
N GLU A 122 5.23 -17.39 3.87
CA GLU A 122 6.47 -16.72 4.25
C GLU A 122 6.26 -15.76 5.44
N ASP A 123 7.32 -15.48 6.18
CA ASP A 123 7.28 -14.60 7.34
C ASP A 123 7.21 -13.11 6.96
N SER A 124 6.72 -12.30 7.89
CA SER A 124 6.48 -10.86 7.72
C SER A 124 7.72 -10.10 7.24
N LEU A 125 8.88 -10.31 7.86
CA LEU A 125 10.10 -9.61 7.47
C LEU A 125 10.64 -10.08 6.11
N TRP A 126 10.43 -11.34 5.72
CA TRP A 126 10.71 -11.81 4.36
C TRP A 126 9.79 -11.14 3.34
N LEU A 127 8.50 -10.99 3.65
CA LEU A 127 7.54 -10.29 2.78
C LEU A 127 7.91 -8.81 2.60
N LEU A 128 8.30 -8.13 3.68
CA LEU A 128 8.84 -6.78 3.64
C LEU A 128 10.09 -6.70 2.76
N GLU A 129 11.01 -7.65 2.91
CA GLU A 129 12.20 -7.75 2.05
C GLU A 129 11.85 -7.93 0.57
N LYS A 130 10.82 -8.70 0.22
CA LYS A 130 10.33 -8.78 -1.17
C LYS A 130 9.76 -7.47 -1.68
N ILE A 131 8.99 -6.75 -0.88
CA ILE A 131 8.47 -5.43 -1.26
C ILE A 131 9.64 -4.45 -1.46
N VAL A 132 10.63 -4.43 -0.56
CA VAL A 132 11.84 -3.60 -0.67
C VAL A 132 12.60 -3.89 -1.97
N MET A 133 12.83 -5.16 -2.30
CA MET A 133 13.51 -5.56 -3.54
C MET A 133 12.72 -5.16 -4.79
N ARG A 134 11.40 -5.36 -4.80
CA ARG A 134 10.55 -4.97 -5.93
C ARG A 134 10.51 -3.44 -6.08
N ALA A 135 10.42 -2.69 -4.98
CA ALA A 135 10.51 -1.22 -4.97
C ALA A 135 11.86 -0.74 -5.54
N ALA A 136 12.96 -1.41 -5.20
CA ALA A 136 14.28 -1.12 -5.71
C ALA A 136 14.33 -1.19 -7.25
N SER A 137 13.71 -2.22 -7.84
CA SER A 137 13.65 -2.38 -9.30
C SER A 137 12.93 -1.25 -10.04
N LYS A 138 12.08 -0.48 -9.32
CA LYS A 138 11.33 0.67 -9.83
C LYS A 138 11.96 2.01 -9.43
N GLY A 139 13.09 2.01 -8.74
CA GLY A 139 13.73 3.22 -8.24
C GLY A 139 12.93 3.90 -7.13
N ILE A 140 12.21 3.13 -6.30
CA ILE A 140 11.45 3.64 -5.15
C ILE A 140 12.27 3.40 -3.88
N LEU A 141 12.55 4.48 -3.16
CA LEU A 141 13.22 4.44 -1.86
C LEU A 141 12.26 4.00 -0.75
N VAL A 142 12.78 3.37 0.29
CA VAL A 142 12.00 2.86 1.43
C VAL A 142 12.51 3.47 2.73
N LEU A 143 11.58 4.01 3.50
CA LEU A 143 11.75 4.46 4.88
C LEU A 143 11.05 3.44 5.79
N LEU A 144 11.79 2.84 6.70
CA LEU A 144 11.20 1.96 7.72
C LEU A 144 10.76 2.81 8.90
N ASP A 145 9.54 2.58 9.37
CA ASP A 145 8.93 3.35 10.46
C ASP A 145 8.53 2.41 11.60
N MET A 146 9.07 2.64 12.80
CA MET A 146 8.59 1.95 13.99
C MET A 146 7.28 2.60 14.45
N HIS A 147 6.18 2.10 13.93
CA HIS A 147 4.88 2.74 14.04
C HIS A 147 4.14 2.41 15.34
N ARG A 148 4.31 1.18 15.84
CA ARG A 148 3.67 0.71 17.08
C ARG A 148 4.63 -0.12 17.91
N LEU A 149 4.50 -0.06 19.23
CA LEU A 149 5.17 -1.03 20.09
C LEU A 149 4.46 -2.40 20.08
N ASN A 150 3.16 -2.41 19.84
CA ASN A 150 2.33 -3.62 19.78
C ASN A 150 1.30 -3.52 18.65
N SER A 151 1.28 -4.52 17.78
CA SER A 151 0.42 -4.56 16.58
C SER A 151 -1.07 -4.45 16.87
N SER A 152 -1.51 -5.00 18.00
CA SER A 152 -2.91 -5.05 18.40
C SER A 152 -3.35 -3.83 19.22
N LEU A 153 -2.45 -2.86 19.44
CA LEU A 153 -2.71 -1.69 20.28
C LEU A 153 -2.50 -0.41 19.49
N TRP A 154 -3.57 0.36 19.32
CA TRP A 154 -3.51 1.69 18.73
C TRP A 154 -4.54 2.62 19.39
N PRO A 155 -4.16 3.84 19.79
CA PRO A 155 -2.78 4.33 19.92
C PRO A 155 -2.04 3.64 21.08
N ASP A 156 -0.71 3.74 21.11
CA ASP A 156 0.07 3.37 22.31
C ASP A 156 -0.35 4.28 23.48
N PRO A 157 -0.93 3.78 24.58
CA PRO A 157 -1.66 4.61 25.55
C PRO A 157 -0.85 5.69 26.26
N GLN A 158 0.45 5.45 26.42
CA GLN A 158 1.37 6.41 27.05
C GLN A 158 2.02 7.33 26.03
N GLY A 159 2.00 7.01 24.73
CA GLY A 159 2.72 7.76 23.69
C GLY A 159 4.22 7.88 23.94
N LEU A 160 4.82 6.83 24.51
CA LEU A 160 6.25 6.73 24.84
C LEU A 160 6.86 5.52 24.12
N TRP A 161 8.19 5.46 24.04
CA TRP A 161 8.97 4.38 23.40
C TRP A 161 9.11 3.10 24.25
N TYR A 162 8.25 2.95 25.26
CA TYR A 162 8.19 1.80 26.16
C TYR A 162 6.79 1.69 26.77
N SER A 163 6.51 0.53 27.38
CA SER A 163 5.33 0.26 28.19
C SER A 163 5.66 -0.77 29.27
N ASP A 164 4.68 -1.15 30.09
CA ASP A 164 4.84 -2.20 31.10
C ASP A 164 5.27 -3.55 30.50
N LYS A 165 5.01 -3.78 29.21
CA LYS A 165 5.35 -5.01 28.48
C LYS A 165 6.49 -4.84 27.49
N VAL A 166 6.85 -3.61 27.14
CA VAL A 166 7.85 -3.30 26.11
C VAL A 166 8.93 -2.42 26.71
N THR A 167 10.16 -2.93 26.78
CA THR A 167 11.29 -2.15 27.29
C THR A 167 12.00 -1.40 26.17
N PHE A 168 12.71 -0.33 26.51
CA PHE A 168 13.55 0.40 25.55
C PHE A 168 14.66 -0.47 24.93
N GLU A 169 15.15 -1.48 25.66
CA GLU A 169 16.09 -2.47 25.11
C GLU A 169 15.45 -3.34 24.02
N MET A 170 14.18 -3.72 24.16
CA MET A 170 13.46 -4.44 23.12
C MET A 170 13.32 -3.60 21.85
N LEU A 171 12.99 -2.31 22.00
CA LEU A 171 12.92 -1.37 20.87
C LEU A 171 14.27 -1.23 20.16
N LYS A 172 15.37 -1.06 20.91
CA LYS A 172 16.72 -1.10 20.36
C LYS A 172 17.03 -2.42 19.66
N GLY A 173 16.58 -3.54 20.21
CA GLY A 173 16.69 -4.86 19.60
C GLY A 173 15.99 -4.96 18.24
N GLY A 174 14.75 -4.48 18.17
CA GLY A 174 14.00 -4.40 16.91
C GLY A 174 14.69 -3.54 15.86
N TRP A 175 15.20 -2.37 16.26
CA TRP A 175 15.95 -1.50 15.34
C TRP A 175 17.26 -2.12 14.85
N LYS A 176 17.98 -2.84 15.71
CA LYS A 176 19.19 -3.58 15.29
C LYS A 176 18.85 -4.67 14.28
N GLU A 177 17.76 -5.42 14.48
CA GLU A 177 17.32 -6.44 13.53
C GLU A 177 16.98 -5.82 12.16
N LEU A 178 16.16 -4.76 12.15
CA LEU A 178 15.82 -4.06 10.92
C LEU A 178 17.06 -3.49 10.21
N ALA A 179 17.90 -2.75 10.93
CA ALA A 179 19.07 -2.10 10.33
C ALA A 179 20.03 -3.16 9.75
N ARG A 180 20.36 -4.23 10.48
CA ARG A 180 21.22 -5.31 9.97
C ARG A 180 20.63 -5.99 8.74
N ARG A 181 19.33 -6.33 8.78
CA ARG A 181 18.67 -7.07 7.70
C ARG A 181 18.55 -6.21 6.43
N PHE A 182 18.22 -4.93 6.59
CA PHE A 182 17.86 -4.06 5.47
C PHE A 182 18.98 -3.14 4.98
N CYS A 183 20.10 -2.99 5.71
CA CYS A 183 21.20 -2.12 5.27
C CYS A 183 21.78 -2.51 3.90
N LYS A 184 21.76 -3.81 3.56
CA LYS A 184 22.20 -4.34 2.26
C LYS A 184 21.33 -3.88 1.08
N HIS A 185 20.10 -3.44 1.34
CA HIS A 185 19.17 -2.98 0.30
C HIS A 185 19.41 -1.50 0.03
N TRP A 186 19.96 -1.18 -1.15
CA TRP A 186 20.41 0.16 -1.51
C TRP A 186 19.31 1.23 -1.40
N ASN A 187 18.06 0.84 -1.66
CA ASN A 187 16.91 1.72 -1.69
C ASN A 187 16.29 1.95 -0.31
N VAL A 188 16.68 1.20 0.72
CA VAL A 188 16.33 1.56 2.10
C VAL A 188 17.26 2.67 2.53
N PHE A 189 16.72 3.85 2.86
CA PHE A 189 17.51 5.06 3.06
C PHE A 189 17.52 5.57 4.50
N GLY A 190 16.60 5.10 5.35
CA GLY A 190 16.51 5.58 6.71
C GLY A 190 15.58 4.82 7.62
N ALA A 191 15.58 5.28 8.87
CA ALA A 191 14.75 4.80 9.96
C ALA A 191 13.99 5.97 10.59
N ASP A 192 12.66 5.88 10.61
CA ASP A 192 11.77 6.77 11.36
C ASP A 192 11.57 6.17 12.76
N LEU A 193 12.24 6.76 13.76
CA LEU A 193 12.65 6.05 14.98
C LEU A 193 11.48 5.57 15.84
N LEU A 194 10.40 6.34 15.89
CA LEU A 194 9.14 6.01 16.54
C LEU A 194 8.06 6.96 16.06
N ASN A 195 6.93 6.40 15.64
CA ASN A 195 5.78 7.16 15.20
C ASN A 195 5.07 7.87 16.36
N GLU A 196 4.81 9.15 16.16
CA GLU A 196 3.93 10.00 16.95
C GLU A 196 4.10 9.89 18.49
N PRO A 197 5.31 10.08 19.04
CA PRO A 197 5.46 10.26 20.49
C PRO A 197 4.52 11.37 20.95
N HIS A 198 3.64 11.10 21.90
CA HIS A 198 2.63 12.08 22.33
C HIS A 198 2.53 12.30 23.83
N GLY A 199 3.03 11.34 24.61
CA GLY A 199 3.29 11.52 26.04
C GLY A 199 4.74 11.94 26.35
N GLY A 200 5.62 11.97 25.34
CA GLY A 200 7.01 12.41 25.49
C GLY A 200 7.15 13.91 25.75
N THR A 201 8.28 14.28 26.34
CA THR A 201 8.75 15.66 26.53
C THR A 201 10.01 15.89 25.68
N TRP A 202 10.52 17.12 25.65
CA TRP A 202 11.71 17.48 24.88
C TRP A 202 12.57 18.48 25.65
N ALA A 203 13.80 18.08 25.95
CA ALA A 203 14.75 18.87 26.74
C ALA A 203 14.13 19.41 28.03
N SER A 204 13.35 18.58 28.73
CA SER A 204 12.77 18.89 30.03
C SER A 204 13.72 18.57 31.18
N GLY A 205 14.68 17.66 30.96
CA GLY A 205 15.56 17.10 31.98
C GLY A 205 15.02 15.83 32.63
N GLU A 206 13.78 15.41 32.29
CA GLU A 206 13.18 14.17 32.76
C GLU A 206 13.51 13.02 31.81
N GLN A 207 14.58 12.27 32.12
CA GLN A 207 15.10 11.21 31.26
C GLN A 207 14.07 10.13 30.91
N ALA A 208 13.07 9.89 31.78
CA ALA A 208 12.01 8.93 31.49
C ALA A 208 11.10 9.37 30.33
N THR A 209 10.97 10.68 30.08
CA THR A 209 10.02 11.22 29.10
C THR A 209 10.66 12.06 28.00
N ASP A 210 11.93 12.45 28.14
CA ASP A 210 12.68 13.22 27.12
C ASP A 210 12.93 12.40 25.85
N TRP A 211 12.07 12.59 24.84
CA TRP A 211 12.14 11.92 23.54
C TRP A 211 13.45 12.24 22.82
N ASP A 212 13.95 13.47 22.94
CA ASP A 212 15.20 13.90 22.32
C ASP A 212 16.41 13.10 22.85
N ALA A 213 16.43 12.75 24.14
CA ALA A 213 17.47 11.89 24.71
C ALA A 213 17.33 10.44 24.22
N ALA A 214 16.11 9.90 24.18
CA ALA A 214 15.87 8.54 23.69
C ALA A 214 16.17 8.38 22.19
N ALA A 215 15.78 9.37 21.38
CA ALA A 215 16.03 9.42 19.94
C ALA A 215 17.53 9.51 19.61
N GLU A 216 18.36 10.20 20.41
CA GLU A 216 19.82 10.14 20.23
C GLU A 216 20.37 8.73 20.45
N VAL A 217 19.90 8.03 21.48
CA VAL A 217 20.33 6.65 21.77
C VAL A 217 19.86 5.70 20.67
N LEU A 218 18.61 5.80 20.23
CA LEU A 218 18.06 5.00 19.14
C LEU A 218 18.76 5.29 17.81
N GLY A 219 18.94 6.56 17.47
CA GLY A 219 19.60 6.98 16.23
C GLY A 219 21.03 6.44 16.15
N ASN A 220 21.81 6.56 17.23
CA ASN A 220 23.14 5.97 17.30
C ASN A 220 23.11 4.43 17.26
N THR A 221 22.08 3.79 17.82
CA THR A 221 21.88 2.34 17.73
C THR A 221 21.66 1.88 16.29
N VAL A 222 20.78 2.57 15.54
CA VAL A 222 20.52 2.29 14.12
C VAL A 222 21.78 2.51 13.28
N LEU A 223 22.44 3.66 13.45
CA LEU A 223 23.59 4.05 12.63
C LEU A 223 24.84 3.22 12.90
N ALA A 224 24.96 2.60 14.08
CA ALA A 224 26.00 1.62 14.37
C ALA A 224 25.86 0.35 13.52
N GLU A 225 24.63 -0.01 13.12
CA GLU A 225 24.35 -1.16 12.25
C GLU A 225 24.31 -0.77 10.77
N CYS A 226 23.89 0.46 10.45
CA CYS A 226 23.88 0.98 9.08
C CYS A 226 24.24 2.47 9.00
N ALA A 227 25.54 2.76 8.90
CA ALA A 227 26.04 4.14 8.79
C ALA A 227 25.60 4.87 7.50
N ARG A 228 25.10 4.13 6.50
CA ARG A 228 24.60 4.65 5.23
C ARG A 228 23.30 5.44 5.36
N TRP A 229 22.47 5.06 6.32
CA TRP A 229 21.14 5.62 6.51
C TRP A 229 21.16 7.02 7.10
N VAL A 230 20.00 7.69 7.03
CA VAL A 230 19.61 8.82 7.88
C VAL A 230 18.59 8.34 8.91
N VAL A 231 18.41 9.09 9.99
CA VAL A 231 17.38 8.82 11.00
C VAL A 231 16.41 9.99 11.06
N LEU A 232 15.12 9.67 10.99
CA LEU A 232 14.02 10.60 11.11
C LEU A 232 13.56 10.62 12.56
N VAL A 233 13.36 11.82 13.08
CA VAL A 233 12.97 12.09 14.46
C VAL A 233 11.75 12.98 14.43
N GLU A 234 10.59 12.36 14.68
CA GLU A 234 9.34 13.08 14.82
C GLU A 234 9.34 14.00 16.05
N GLY A 235 8.37 14.90 16.09
CA GLY A 235 8.10 15.74 17.26
C GLY A 235 7.47 14.97 18.40
N ILE A 236 7.03 15.72 19.41
CA ILE A 236 6.17 15.19 20.47
C ILE A 236 4.72 15.66 20.28
N GLY A 237 3.81 15.17 21.09
CA GLY A 237 2.47 15.72 21.24
C GLY A 237 2.46 16.84 22.28
N GLN A 238 1.48 16.79 23.17
CA GLN A 238 1.25 17.85 24.14
C GLN A 238 1.62 17.47 25.59
N ALA A 239 2.03 16.23 25.86
CA ALA A 239 2.46 15.78 27.19
C ALA A 239 1.47 16.19 28.32
N GLY A 240 0.15 16.08 28.08
CA GLY A 240 -0.88 16.32 29.09
C GLY A 240 -1.27 17.79 29.38
N ARG A 241 -0.91 18.77 28.53
CA ARG A 241 -1.40 20.17 28.69
C ARG A 241 -2.87 20.34 28.29
N VAL A 242 -3.49 21.43 28.75
CA VAL A 242 -4.95 21.62 28.92
C VAL A 242 -5.78 21.83 27.62
N LYS A 243 -5.18 21.91 26.42
CA LYS A 243 -5.92 22.02 25.13
C LYS A 243 -5.08 21.55 23.92
N PRO A 244 -5.55 20.69 23.00
CA PRO A 244 -4.80 20.30 21.80
C PRO A 244 -4.29 21.52 21.02
N GLU A 245 -2.97 21.70 21.03
CA GLU A 245 -2.26 22.69 20.21
C GLU A 245 -1.42 22.03 19.12
N TYR A 246 -1.12 20.74 19.27
CA TYR A 246 -0.24 20.00 18.38
C TYR A 246 -0.87 18.64 18.06
N PHE A 247 -0.76 18.20 16.82
CA PHE A 247 -0.91 16.80 16.48
C PHE A 247 0.21 15.99 17.15
N TRP A 248 -0.02 14.70 17.32
CA TRP A 248 1.03 13.81 17.79
C TRP A 248 2.16 13.78 16.77
N GLY A 249 3.41 13.71 17.23
CA GLY A 249 4.57 13.84 16.34
C GLY A 249 4.81 15.23 15.74
N GLU A 250 3.96 16.24 15.99
CA GLU A 250 4.11 17.56 15.35
C GLU A 250 5.08 18.51 16.08
N ASN A 251 5.03 18.49 17.42
CA ASN A 251 5.64 19.54 18.23
C ASN A 251 7.17 19.40 18.27
N LEU A 252 7.85 20.29 17.56
CA LEU A 252 9.31 20.37 17.49
C LEU A 252 9.85 21.63 18.17
N GLU A 253 9.05 22.37 18.94
CA GLU A 253 9.51 23.59 19.61
C GLU A 253 10.69 23.36 20.55
N GLY A 254 10.78 22.15 21.13
CA GLY A 254 11.90 21.74 21.97
C GLY A 254 13.26 21.82 21.27
N VAL A 255 13.31 21.72 19.94
CA VAL A 255 14.53 21.83 19.14
C VAL A 255 15.21 23.19 19.30
N ARG A 256 14.44 24.26 19.59
CA ARG A 256 14.99 25.59 19.89
C ARG A 256 15.88 25.60 21.12
N ARG A 257 15.58 24.73 22.10
CA ARG A 257 16.38 24.56 23.33
C ARG A 257 17.49 23.56 23.13
N ARG A 258 17.21 22.45 22.44
CA ARG A 258 18.18 21.38 22.20
C ARG A 258 17.95 20.69 20.86
N LYS A 259 18.90 20.88 19.95
CA LYS A 259 19.05 20.05 18.74
C LYS A 259 19.64 18.69 19.11
N LEU A 260 19.22 17.65 18.39
CA LEU A 260 19.80 16.32 18.54
C LEU A 260 21.20 16.29 17.97
N ARG A 261 22.08 15.53 18.61
CA ARG A 261 23.45 15.29 18.15
C ARG A 261 23.76 13.80 18.20
N LEU A 262 24.00 13.23 17.02
CA LEU A 262 24.43 11.84 16.87
C LEU A 262 25.95 11.76 16.74
N HIS A 263 26.51 10.56 16.88
CA HIS A 263 27.95 10.33 16.68
C HIS A 263 28.39 10.54 15.23
N LEU A 264 27.48 10.27 14.28
CA LEU A 264 27.68 10.60 12.87
C LEU A 264 27.00 11.93 12.55
N GLU A 265 27.74 12.85 11.96
CA GLU A 265 27.23 14.14 11.51
C GLU A 265 26.30 13.98 10.30
N ASP A 266 25.45 14.99 10.08
CA ASP A 266 24.53 15.06 8.94
C ASP A 266 23.61 13.82 8.81
N LYS A 267 23.16 13.24 9.93
CA LYS A 267 22.28 12.07 9.92
C LYS A 267 20.86 12.31 10.44
N VAL A 268 20.63 13.41 11.15
CA VAL A 268 19.32 13.72 11.75
C VAL A 268 18.44 14.46 10.75
N ILE A 269 17.22 13.96 10.56
CA ILE A 269 16.13 14.65 9.87
C ILE A 269 14.99 14.80 10.87
N TYR A 270 14.45 16.01 11.01
CA TYR A 270 13.23 16.23 11.80
C TYR A 270 12.00 15.90 10.96
N SER A 271 11.04 15.15 11.54
CA SER A 271 9.93 14.55 10.80
C SER A 271 8.56 14.87 11.41
N PRO A 272 8.08 16.13 11.40
CA PRO A 272 6.78 16.45 11.99
C PRO A 272 5.63 15.77 11.25
N HIS A 273 4.58 15.41 11.98
CA HIS A 273 3.29 14.97 11.45
C HIS A 273 2.28 16.10 11.59
N VAL A 274 1.45 16.34 10.57
CA VAL A 274 0.44 17.40 10.65
C VAL A 274 -0.82 17.03 9.90
N TYR A 275 -1.96 17.33 10.51
CA TYR A 275 -3.27 16.98 9.96
C TYR A 275 -4.23 18.17 9.94
N GLY A 276 -5.33 18.00 9.21
CA GLY A 276 -6.32 19.05 8.96
C GLY A 276 -7.59 18.94 9.81
N PRO A 277 -8.51 19.92 9.62
CA PRO A 277 -9.82 19.91 10.27
C PRO A 277 -10.74 18.76 9.81
N GLY A 278 -10.31 17.97 8.82
CA GLY A 278 -10.95 16.72 8.41
C GLY A 278 -10.89 15.63 9.47
N LEU A 279 -9.81 15.59 10.27
CA LEU A 279 -9.59 14.57 11.31
C LEU A 279 -9.94 15.08 12.71
N SER A 280 -9.48 16.28 13.05
CA SER A 280 -9.63 16.84 14.39
C SER A 280 -10.13 18.27 14.35
N ARG A 281 -11.18 18.56 15.13
CA ARG A 281 -11.58 19.93 15.47
C ARG A 281 -11.06 20.38 16.83
N LEU A 282 -10.18 19.58 17.44
CA LEU A 282 -9.66 19.89 18.76
C LEU A 282 -8.61 21.00 18.73
N MET A 283 -8.02 21.26 17.56
CA MET A 283 -7.10 22.36 17.36
C MET A 283 -7.87 23.68 17.29
N HIS A 284 -7.71 24.50 18.33
CA HIS A 284 -8.46 25.73 18.52
C HIS A 284 -8.29 26.74 17.35
N TYR A 285 -7.17 26.69 16.63
CA TYR A 285 -6.92 27.57 15.49
C TYR A 285 -7.79 27.24 14.27
N PHE A 286 -8.44 26.07 14.19
CA PHE A 286 -9.41 25.75 13.13
C PHE A 286 -10.76 26.47 13.30
N ASP A 287 -11.03 27.04 14.48
CA ASP A 287 -12.24 27.83 14.71
C ASP A 287 -12.14 29.24 14.11
N ASP A 288 -10.95 29.68 13.68
CA ASP A 288 -10.76 30.93 12.96
C ASP A 288 -11.41 30.84 11.56
N PRO A 289 -12.35 31.75 11.20
CA PRO A 289 -12.91 31.80 9.84
C PRO A 289 -11.87 31.95 8.72
N GLN A 290 -10.67 32.43 9.04
CA GLN A 290 -9.50 32.59 8.17
C GLN A 290 -8.37 31.61 8.52
N PHE A 291 -8.67 30.48 9.18
CA PHE A 291 -7.66 29.54 9.67
C PHE A 291 -6.64 29.16 8.58
N ALA A 292 -7.08 28.94 7.35
CA ALA A 292 -6.21 28.53 6.24
C ALA A 292 -5.12 29.56 5.93
N GLN A 293 -5.41 30.86 6.07
CA GLN A 293 -4.42 31.93 5.93
C GLN A 293 -3.50 32.04 7.16
N ALA A 294 -4.00 31.67 8.34
CA ALA A 294 -3.22 31.65 9.58
C ALA A 294 -2.30 30.43 9.69
N MET A 295 -2.63 29.31 9.01
CA MET A 295 -1.90 28.05 9.12
C MET A 295 -0.38 28.16 8.93
N PRO A 296 0.17 28.92 7.96
CA PRO A 296 1.62 29.07 7.83
C PRO A 296 2.32 29.58 9.09
N GLN A 297 1.66 30.44 9.88
CA GLN A 297 2.21 30.92 11.15
C GLN A 297 2.17 29.84 12.22
N VAL A 298 1.09 29.05 12.27
CA VAL A 298 0.95 27.90 13.17
C VAL A 298 2.03 26.86 12.86
N TRP A 299 2.17 26.45 11.60
CA TRP A 299 3.21 25.51 11.18
C TRP A 299 4.60 26.05 11.48
N HIS A 300 4.87 27.33 11.21
CA HIS A 300 6.16 27.94 11.54
C HIS A 300 6.47 27.91 13.04
N ALA A 301 5.47 28.14 13.90
CA ALA A 301 5.64 28.02 15.35
C ALA A 301 5.99 26.59 15.77
N HIS A 302 5.25 25.60 15.25
CA HIS A 302 5.38 24.20 15.65
C HIS A 302 6.67 23.54 15.15
N PHE A 303 7.00 23.72 13.87
CA PHE A 303 8.15 23.06 13.23
C PHE A 303 8.82 23.88 12.12
N GLY A 304 8.08 24.75 11.43
CA GLY A 304 8.54 25.42 10.22
C GLY A 304 9.71 26.39 10.44
N PHE A 305 9.98 26.82 11.67
CA PHE A 305 11.21 27.54 12.00
C PHE A 305 12.49 26.74 11.72
N LEU A 306 12.40 25.41 11.64
CA LEU A 306 13.52 24.55 11.22
C LEU A 306 13.77 24.61 9.71
N LEU A 307 12.76 24.99 8.92
CA LEU A 307 12.93 25.18 7.47
C LEU A 307 13.75 26.44 7.17
N ASP A 308 13.78 27.41 8.09
CA ASP A 308 14.57 28.63 7.97
C ASP A 308 16.02 28.45 8.45
N ASP A 309 16.33 27.31 9.09
CA ASP A 309 17.64 26.98 9.61
C ASP A 309 18.38 26.03 8.66
N PRO A 310 19.44 26.49 7.95
CA PRO A 310 20.16 25.67 6.99
C PRO A 310 20.93 24.49 7.62
N SER A 311 21.07 24.47 8.94
CA SER A 311 21.71 23.37 9.67
C SER A 311 20.76 22.22 9.99
N THR A 312 19.46 22.36 9.70
CA THR A 312 18.45 21.33 9.97
C THR A 312 17.73 20.91 8.71
N THR A 313 17.53 19.61 8.52
CA THR A 313 16.72 19.07 7.42
C THR A 313 15.39 18.59 7.97
N VAL A 314 14.30 18.92 7.26
CA VAL A 314 12.94 18.50 7.61
C VAL A 314 12.37 17.65 6.47
N ILE A 315 11.70 16.56 6.83
CA ILE A 315 10.76 15.83 5.97
C ILE A 315 9.40 15.92 6.65
N LEU A 316 8.30 16.18 5.93
CA LEU A 316 6.98 16.04 6.55
C LEU A 316 6.59 14.56 6.56
N GLY A 317 6.56 13.94 7.75
CA GLY A 317 6.45 12.50 7.93
C GLY A 317 5.06 11.95 7.62
N GLU A 318 4.02 12.70 7.97
CA GLU A 318 2.64 12.41 7.59
C GLU A 318 1.84 13.69 7.41
N PHE A 319 0.99 13.68 6.39
CA PHE A 319 -0.12 14.62 6.22
C PHE A 319 -1.18 14.00 5.32
N GLY A 320 -2.44 14.35 5.56
CA GLY A 320 -3.54 13.88 4.74
C GLY A 320 -4.89 14.25 5.30
N GLY A 321 -5.94 13.75 4.66
CA GLY A 321 -7.31 13.96 5.09
C GLY A 321 -8.32 13.44 4.08
N PRO A 322 -9.61 13.38 4.46
CA PRO A 322 -10.68 12.80 3.65
C PRO A 322 -10.90 13.54 2.33
N TYR A 323 -10.48 14.81 2.24
CA TYR A 323 -10.56 15.66 1.05
C TYR A 323 -12.00 15.78 0.49
N ASN A 324 -12.98 15.85 1.40
CA ASN A 324 -14.41 15.86 1.06
C ASN A 324 -15.20 17.04 1.66
N LYS A 325 -14.56 17.86 2.50
CA LYS A 325 -15.15 19.07 3.11
C LYS A 325 -14.34 20.30 2.69
N PRO A 326 -14.97 21.48 2.47
CA PRO A 326 -14.27 22.69 2.04
C PRO A 326 -13.08 23.07 2.93
N ALA A 327 -13.22 22.98 4.25
CA ALA A 327 -12.14 23.31 5.19
C ALA A 327 -10.93 22.37 5.05
N ASP A 328 -11.15 21.06 4.89
CA ASP A 328 -10.07 20.09 4.72
C ASP A 328 -9.37 20.28 3.36
N ILE A 329 -10.14 20.52 2.29
CA ILE A 329 -9.61 20.82 0.96
C ILE A 329 -8.73 22.08 0.99
N GLU A 330 -9.19 23.15 1.64
CA GLU A 330 -8.45 24.40 1.75
C GLU A 330 -7.19 24.23 2.60
N TRP A 331 -7.29 23.52 3.72
CA TRP A 331 -6.15 23.21 4.58
C TRP A 331 -5.06 22.43 3.83
N GLN A 332 -5.43 21.34 3.15
CA GLN A 332 -4.48 20.51 2.42
C GLN A 332 -3.82 21.29 1.28
N ARG A 333 -4.57 22.14 0.57
CA ARG A 333 -4.01 23.01 -0.49
C ARG A 333 -3.01 24.00 0.09
N SER A 334 -3.37 24.68 1.19
CA SER A 334 -2.49 25.63 1.88
C SER A 334 -1.19 24.96 2.35
N LEU A 335 -1.28 23.71 2.85
CA LEU A 335 -0.09 22.95 3.26
C LEU A 335 0.78 22.58 2.07
N VAL A 336 0.23 22.06 0.97
CA VAL A 336 1.02 21.75 -0.24
C VAL A 336 1.70 23.02 -0.78
N GLU A 337 0.99 24.15 -0.82
CA GLU A 337 1.58 25.43 -1.21
C GLU A 337 2.72 25.85 -0.28
N TYR A 338 2.54 25.67 1.03
CA TYR A 338 3.58 25.93 2.03
C TYR A 338 4.84 25.09 1.78
N LEU A 339 4.70 23.78 1.57
CA LEU A 339 5.83 22.88 1.27
C LEU A 339 6.55 23.26 -0.03
N VAL A 340 5.81 23.66 -1.07
CA VAL A 340 6.38 24.13 -2.34
C VAL A 340 7.15 25.44 -2.15
N ARG A 341 6.56 26.43 -1.47
CA ARG A 341 7.19 27.74 -1.23
C ARG A 341 8.47 27.65 -0.40
N HIS A 342 8.55 26.68 0.51
CA HIS A 342 9.77 26.38 1.28
C HIS A 342 10.75 25.45 0.51
N GLY A 343 10.70 25.47 -0.82
CA GLY A 343 11.67 24.83 -1.68
C GLY A 343 11.40 23.35 -1.96
N HIS A 344 10.13 22.95 -2.01
CA HIS A 344 9.68 21.55 -2.14
C HIS A 344 10.23 20.68 -1.00
N VAL A 345 9.75 20.94 0.21
CA VAL A 345 10.02 20.11 1.40
C VAL A 345 9.58 18.68 1.09
N SER A 346 10.51 17.73 1.25
CA SER A 346 10.26 16.30 1.09
C SER A 346 9.14 15.84 2.03
N SER A 347 8.26 14.97 1.58
CA SER A 347 7.09 14.56 2.39
C SER A 347 6.55 13.18 2.06
N PHE A 348 5.82 12.59 3.01
CA PHE A 348 5.04 11.38 2.83
C PHE A 348 3.56 11.68 3.09
N TYR A 349 2.73 11.45 2.08
CA TYR A 349 1.28 11.61 2.23
C TYR A 349 0.70 10.36 2.90
N TRP A 350 -0.15 10.57 3.90
CA TRP A 350 -0.97 9.53 4.51
C TRP A 350 -2.31 9.45 3.75
N CYS A 351 -2.52 8.44 2.91
CA CYS A 351 -1.67 7.27 2.62
C CYS A 351 -1.95 6.72 1.21
N LEU A 352 -1.23 5.66 0.81
CA LEU A 352 -1.60 4.82 -0.35
C LEU A 352 -3.00 4.22 -0.15
N ASN A 353 -3.22 3.68 1.05
CA ASN A 353 -4.31 2.77 1.36
C ASN A 353 -5.67 3.48 1.43
N PRO A 354 -6.73 2.90 0.84
CA PRO A 354 -8.07 3.47 0.98
C PRO A 354 -8.72 3.22 2.35
N ASN A 355 -8.26 2.23 3.11
CA ASN A 355 -8.88 1.78 4.36
C ASN A 355 -8.43 2.56 5.62
N ALA A 356 -7.73 3.69 5.48
CA ALA A 356 -7.61 4.66 6.56
C ALA A 356 -8.99 5.32 6.78
N GLY A 357 -9.67 5.01 7.89
CA GLY A 357 -11.08 5.40 8.08
C GLY A 357 -11.31 6.91 8.18
N ASP A 358 -10.32 7.65 8.67
CA ASP A 358 -10.35 9.09 8.91
C ASP A 358 -9.85 9.91 7.72
N THR A 359 -8.81 9.45 7.02
CA THR A 359 -8.21 10.16 5.90
C THR A 359 -8.61 9.61 4.54
N GLY A 360 -8.93 8.32 4.44
CA GLY A 360 -8.83 7.56 3.19
C GLY A 360 -7.42 7.65 2.57
N GLY A 361 -7.29 7.18 1.33
CA GLY A 361 -6.00 7.18 0.61
C GLY A 361 -6.04 7.85 -0.75
N VAL A 362 -4.90 7.76 -1.45
CA VAL A 362 -4.79 8.10 -2.87
C VAL A 362 -5.34 7.01 -3.79
N LEU A 363 -5.67 5.83 -3.25
CA LEU A 363 -6.53 4.84 -3.89
C LEU A 363 -7.97 4.96 -3.38
N GLN A 364 -8.92 4.52 -4.20
CA GLN A 364 -10.32 4.30 -3.82
C GLN A 364 -10.49 2.93 -3.13
N GLN A 365 -11.66 2.70 -2.53
CA GLN A 365 -11.97 1.47 -1.77
C GLN A 365 -11.84 0.16 -2.54
N ASP A 366 -11.81 0.21 -3.88
CA ASP A 366 -11.54 -0.95 -4.74
C ASP A 366 -10.04 -1.32 -4.82
N TRP A 367 -9.17 -0.58 -4.13
CA TRP A 367 -7.71 -0.76 -4.11
C TRP A 367 -7.04 -0.66 -5.48
N LYS A 368 -7.72 -0.09 -6.48
CA LYS A 368 -7.27 -0.04 -7.87
C LYS A 368 -7.47 1.34 -8.49
N THR A 369 -8.62 1.97 -8.26
CA THR A 369 -8.98 3.23 -8.89
C THR A 369 -8.24 4.38 -8.19
N PRO A 370 -7.50 5.24 -8.93
CA PRO A 370 -6.87 6.42 -8.34
C PRO A 370 -7.87 7.47 -7.83
N ASN A 371 -7.61 8.04 -6.66
CA ASN A 371 -8.28 9.24 -6.19
C ASN A 371 -7.70 10.48 -6.88
N LYS A 372 -8.25 10.81 -8.04
CA LYS A 372 -7.78 11.92 -8.89
C LYS A 372 -7.71 13.26 -8.15
N ALA A 373 -8.65 13.54 -7.25
CA ALA A 373 -8.70 14.82 -6.54
C ALA A 373 -7.49 15.01 -5.60
N LYS A 374 -7.12 13.95 -4.88
CA LYS A 374 -5.91 13.94 -4.04
C LYS A 374 -4.62 13.90 -4.88
N LEU A 375 -4.61 13.20 -6.01
CA LEU A 375 -3.46 13.20 -6.90
C LEU A 375 -3.20 14.59 -7.52
N GLU A 376 -4.25 15.31 -7.92
CA GLU A 376 -4.12 16.70 -8.39
C GLU A 376 -3.64 17.64 -7.29
N LEU A 377 -4.13 17.47 -6.05
CA LEU A 377 -3.61 18.20 -4.89
C LEU A 377 -2.10 18.00 -4.73
N LEU A 378 -1.61 16.76 -4.88
CA LEU A 378 -0.19 16.40 -4.68
C LEU A 378 0.70 16.66 -5.90
N ARG A 379 0.12 16.98 -7.06
CA ARG A 379 0.85 17.22 -8.31
C ARG A 379 1.93 18.32 -8.21
N PRO A 380 1.76 19.42 -7.46
CA PRO A 380 2.79 20.47 -7.34
C PRO A 380 4.06 20.07 -6.58
N LEU A 381 4.05 18.96 -5.84
CA LEU A 381 5.23 18.46 -5.15
C LEU A 381 6.16 17.73 -6.14
N ASP A 382 7.41 18.16 -6.17
CA ASP A 382 8.46 17.60 -7.04
C ASP A 382 9.09 16.36 -6.43
N SER A 383 9.51 15.42 -7.29
CA SER A 383 10.30 14.26 -6.91
C SER A 383 11.55 14.13 -7.76
N SER A 384 12.64 13.69 -7.15
CA SER A 384 13.87 13.39 -7.89
C SER A 384 13.75 12.06 -8.64
N ASN A 385 14.35 11.99 -9.83
CA ASN A 385 14.55 10.72 -10.52
C ASN A 385 15.71 9.95 -9.86
N ILE A 386 15.40 8.88 -9.13
CA ILE A 386 16.40 8.13 -8.35
C ILE A 386 17.45 7.46 -9.26
N VAL A 387 17.04 6.96 -10.42
CA VAL A 387 17.96 6.34 -11.39
C VAL A 387 18.98 7.36 -11.92
N GLU A 388 18.54 8.59 -12.17
CA GLU A 388 19.43 9.67 -12.58
C GLU A 388 20.39 10.08 -11.46
N LEU A 389 19.90 10.14 -10.21
CA LEU A 389 20.76 10.43 -9.05
C LEU A 389 21.85 9.37 -8.87
N MET A 390 21.55 8.10 -9.15
CA MET A 390 22.53 7.00 -9.10
C MET A 390 23.59 7.06 -10.22
N ARG A 391 23.38 7.79 -11.32
CA ARG A 391 24.38 7.90 -12.40
C ARG A 391 25.64 8.61 -11.90
N GLY A 392 26.78 7.95 -11.98
CA GLY A 392 28.09 8.48 -11.54
C GLY A 392 28.42 8.28 -10.06
N SER A 393 27.58 7.57 -9.29
CA SER A 393 27.94 7.07 -7.96
C SER A 393 29.02 5.96 -8.07
N LYS A 394 29.86 5.81 -7.03
CA LYS A 394 30.98 4.82 -6.99
C LYS A 394 30.52 3.41 -7.41
N PRO A 395 31.38 2.59 -8.05
CA PRO A 395 30.98 1.28 -8.54
C PRO A 395 30.47 0.39 -7.40
N PHE A 396 29.25 -0.10 -7.60
CA PHE A 396 28.60 -1.13 -6.80
C PHE A 396 29.52 -2.36 -6.67
N PRO A 397 29.71 -2.95 -5.49
CA PRO A 397 30.42 -4.23 -5.35
C PRO A 397 29.65 -5.35 -6.07
N SER A 398 30.06 -5.61 -7.31
CA SER A 398 29.33 -6.41 -8.29
C SER A 398 29.67 -7.90 -8.22
N ARG A 399 29.54 -8.54 -7.05
CA ARG A 399 29.74 -10.00 -6.97
C ARG A 399 28.50 -10.82 -6.64
N SER A 400 27.51 -10.25 -5.95
CA SER A 400 26.24 -10.93 -5.66
C SER A 400 25.04 -10.25 -6.32
N PHE A 401 24.94 -8.92 -6.23
CA PHE A 401 23.76 -8.20 -6.73
C PHE A 401 23.71 -8.12 -8.27
N GLY A 402 24.86 -7.89 -8.90
CA GLY A 402 24.97 -7.85 -10.36
C GLY A 402 24.46 -9.12 -11.07
N LYS A 403 24.49 -10.27 -10.39
CA LYS A 403 23.97 -11.54 -10.93
C LYS A 403 22.44 -11.64 -10.84
N GLU A 404 21.82 -10.97 -9.87
CA GLU A 404 20.37 -10.95 -9.63
C GLU A 404 19.66 -9.80 -10.40
N VAL A 405 20.36 -8.69 -10.69
CA VAL A 405 19.87 -7.59 -11.56
C VAL A 405 20.52 -7.55 -12.96
N GLY A 406 21.35 -8.53 -13.32
CA GLY A 406 21.88 -8.71 -14.69
C GLY A 406 23.06 -7.83 -15.11
N LEU A 407 23.82 -7.26 -14.17
CA LEU A 407 24.97 -6.39 -14.40
C LEU A 407 26.30 -7.07 -13.98
N HIS A 408 27.31 -7.11 -14.86
CA HIS A 408 28.66 -7.58 -14.52
C HIS A 408 29.74 -6.54 -14.86
N GLU A 409 30.78 -6.48 -14.02
CA GLU A 409 31.95 -5.62 -14.18
C GLU A 409 33.04 -6.31 -15.02
N VAL A 410 33.50 -5.66 -16.10
CA VAL A 410 34.68 -6.07 -16.85
C VAL A 410 35.54 -4.83 -17.12
N GLY A 411 36.72 -4.78 -16.50
CA GLY A 411 37.71 -3.72 -16.70
C GLY A 411 37.25 -2.38 -16.13
N GLY A 412 37.37 -2.23 -14.81
CA GLY A 412 36.95 -1.09 -13.99
C GLY A 412 36.66 0.20 -14.74
N SER A 413 35.36 0.45 -15.00
CA SER A 413 34.68 1.76 -15.13
C SER A 413 33.38 1.73 -15.96
N VAL A 414 32.96 0.61 -16.58
CA VAL A 414 31.69 0.58 -17.33
C VAL A 414 30.96 -0.78 -17.17
N LEU A 415 29.66 -0.75 -16.84
CA LEU A 415 28.78 -1.93 -16.76
C LEU A 415 28.27 -2.31 -18.16
N ARG A 416 28.39 -3.58 -18.58
CA ARG A 416 27.92 -4.11 -19.89
C ARG A 416 27.16 -5.44 -19.74
N CYS A 417 26.24 -5.72 -20.67
CA CYS A 417 25.59 -7.04 -20.82
C CYS A 417 26.53 -8.06 -21.50
N ARG A 418 26.56 -9.32 -21.04
CA ARG A 418 27.39 -10.39 -21.63
C ARG A 418 26.67 -11.13 -22.77
N THR A 419 27.38 -11.37 -23.87
CA THR A 419 27.10 -12.40 -24.87
C THR A 419 27.63 -13.76 -24.39
N SER A 420 26.79 -14.79 -24.35
CA SER A 420 27.25 -16.16 -24.05
C SER A 420 27.61 -16.90 -25.33
N SER A 421 28.89 -17.19 -25.52
CA SER A 421 29.33 -18.37 -26.27
C SER A 421 30.33 -19.16 -25.43
N SER A 422 30.32 -20.48 -25.67
CA SER A 422 31.15 -21.59 -25.16
C SER A 422 30.90 -22.19 -23.76
N ALA A 423 30.17 -23.32 -23.81
CA ALA A 423 30.56 -24.69 -23.39
C ALA A 423 30.65 -25.08 -21.90
N GLY A 424 29.73 -25.98 -21.50
CA GLY A 424 29.98 -27.06 -20.52
C GLY A 424 29.26 -26.96 -19.17
N GLY A 425 28.02 -27.46 -19.08
CA GLY A 425 27.33 -27.73 -17.80
C GLY A 425 25.81 -27.93 -17.93
N GLU A 426 25.33 -29.14 -17.62
CA GLU A 426 23.91 -29.59 -17.62
C GLU A 426 23.09 -29.04 -16.42
N PRO A 427 21.75 -29.15 -16.43
CA PRO A 427 20.85 -28.10 -15.97
C PRO A 427 20.27 -28.30 -14.55
N LEU A 428 20.03 -27.18 -13.86
CA LEU A 428 19.07 -27.10 -12.76
C LEU A 428 17.95 -26.13 -13.15
N ALA A 429 16.74 -26.64 -13.20
CA ALA A 429 15.53 -25.95 -13.61
C ALA A 429 14.83 -25.30 -12.39
N LEU A 430 14.66 -23.98 -12.42
CA LEU A 430 13.36 -23.26 -12.37
C LEU A 430 13.63 -21.73 -12.41
N ALA A 431 12.95 -21.04 -13.31
CA ALA A 431 12.77 -19.58 -13.39
C ALA A 431 14.00 -18.68 -13.65
N SER A 432 14.62 -18.83 -14.83
CA SER A 432 15.56 -17.86 -15.44
C SER A 432 14.84 -16.63 -16.05
N VAL A 433 13.86 -16.05 -15.36
CA VAL A 433 12.91 -15.08 -15.96
C VAL A 433 13.49 -13.65 -15.99
N GLN A 434 13.52 -13.11 -17.22
CA GLN A 434 13.60 -11.68 -17.60
C GLN A 434 14.94 -10.93 -17.45
N ARG A 435 15.93 -11.38 -18.24
CA ARG A 435 17.06 -10.51 -18.67
C ARG A 435 16.56 -9.55 -19.76
N CYS A 436 16.83 -8.24 -19.59
CA CYS A 436 16.73 -7.14 -20.56
C CYS A 436 15.74 -7.36 -21.71
N ASN A 437 14.56 -6.72 -21.67
CA ASN A 437 13.42 -6.72 -22.62
C ASN A 437 13.69 -7.00 -24.14
N GLY A 438 14.29 -8.13 -24.52
CA GLY A 438 14.23 -8.74 -25.85
C GLY A 438 14.65 -7.92 -27.07
N VAL A 439 15.40 -6.82 -26.95
CA VAL A 439 15.85 -6.05 -28.13
C VAL A 439 17.29 -6.43 -28.50
N ALA A 440 17.52 -6.77 -29.77
CA ALA A 440 18.87 -6.89 -30.32
C ALA A 440 19.56 -5.51 -30.31
N GLU A 441 20.89 -5.51 -30.14
CA GLU A 441 21.76 -4.35 -30.32
C GLU A 441 21.40 -3.59 -31.61
N CYS A 442 21.55 -2.26 -31.61
CA CYS A 442 21.42 -1.43 -32.80
C CYS A 442 22.17 -2.09 -33.96
N SER A 443 21.48 -2.28 -35.08
CA SER A 443 21.97 -3.07 -36.22
C SER A 443 23.22 -2.51 -36.91
N ASP A 444 23.75 -1.38 -36.43
CA ASP A 444 24.90 -0.67 -37.00
C ASP A 444 26.12 -0.56 -36.07
N HIS A 445 26.06 -1.11 -34.85
CA HIS A 445 27.17 -1.12 -33.89
C HIS A 445 27.81 0.26 -33.59
N SER A 446 27.06 1.36 -33.74
CA SER A 446 27.56 2.69 -33.37
C SER A 446 27.48 2.95 -31.87
N ASP A 447 28.51 3.62 -31.35
CA ASP A 447 28.70 4.06 -29.99
C ASP A 447 27.67 5.12 -29.56
N GLU A 448 27.08 4.91 -28.37
CA GLU A 448 25.79 5.47 -27.93
C GLU A 448 25.79 6.97 -27.56
N GLU A 449 26.13 7.86 -28.48
CA GLU A 449 25.84 9.29 -28.34
C GLU A 449 24.52 9.73 -29.02
N GLY A 450 23.77 8.80 -29.62
CA GLY A 450 22.58 9.14 -30.43
C GLY A 450 21.30 8.31 -30.21
N CYS A 451 21.28 7.33 -29.31
CA CYS A 451 20.12 6.44 -29.19
C CYS A 451 18.92 7.11 -28.49
N ARG A 452 18.00 7.68 -29.26
CA ARG A 452 16.61 7.88 -28.81
C ARG A 452 15.94 6.52 -28.65
N PHE A 453 15.92 6.00 -27.43
CA PHE A 453 15.11 4.84 -27.05
C PHE A 453 13.65 5.12 -27.41
N SER A 454 13.08 4.33 -28.33
CA SER A 454 11.67 4.37 -28.66
C SER A 454 11.08 3.00 -28.35
N PRO A 455 10.12 2.89 -27.41
CA PRO A 455 9.56 1.59 -27.03
C PRO A 455 8.91 0.90 -28.22
N CYS A 456 9.09 -0.43 -28.34
CA CYS A 456 8.39 -1.23 -29.34
C CYS A 456 6.90 -1.29 -29.00
N VAL A 457 6.14 -0.47 -29.72
CA VAL A 457 4.68 -0.39 -29.61
C VAL A 457 4.05 -0.75 -30.94
N THR A 458 2.82 -1.24 -30.90
CA THR A 458 1.99 -1.41 -32.08
C THR A 458 1.60 -0.03 -32.64
N ILE A 459 1.49 0.09 -33.96
CA ILE A 459 1.10 1.33 -34.65
C ILE A 459 -0.22 1.18 -35.43
N GLY A 460 -0.78 -0.02 -35.44
CA GLY A 460 -2.03 -0.38 -36.11
C GLY A 460 -2.53 -1.76 -35.67
N GLY A 461 -3.57 -2.27 -36.30
CA GLY A 461 -4.21 -3.54 -35.93
C GLY A 461 -5.19 -3.43 -34.74
N PRO A 462 -5.73 -4.56 -34.25
CA PRO A 462 -6.77 -4.60 -33.23
C PRO A 462 -6.46 -3.88 -31.91
N ASP A 463 -5.18 -3.85 -31.51
CA ASP A 463 -4.72 -3.20 -30.28
C ASP A 463 -3.53 -2.26 -30.57
N ALA A 464 -3.82 -1.12 -31.20
CA ALA A 464 -2.83 -0.11 -31.59
C ALA A 464 -2.29 0.70 -30.39
N TYR A 465 -1.04 1.18 -30.50
CA TYR A 465 -0.31 1.98 -29.51
C TYR A 465 -0.06 1.27 -28.16
N LYS A 466 0.00 -0.06 -28.18
CA LYS A 466 0.30 -0.90 -27.03
C LYS A 466 1.66 -1.54 -27.16
N SER A 467 2.30 -1.80 -26.03
CA SER A 467 3.61 -2.45 -26.01
C SER A 467 3.51 -3.89 -26.50
N CYS A 468 4.40 -4.29 -27.39
CA CYS A 468 4.53 -5.69 -27.80
C CYS A 468 5.04 -6.57 -26.64
N ARG A 469 4.53 -7.80 -26.55
CA ARG A 469 4.94 -8.80 -25.56
C ARG A 469 5.84 -9.85 -26.21
N PHE A 470 7.10 -9.90 -25.79
CA PHE A 470 8.08 -10.91 -26.19
C PHE A 470 8.73 -11.56 -24.97
N PRO A 471 9.19 -12.83 -25.08
CA PRO A 471 8.85 -13.76 -26.15
C PRO A 471 7.37 -14.18 -26.05
N PHE A 472 6.80 -14.65 -27.15
CA PHE A 472 5.47 -15.27 -27.15
C PHE A 472 5.47 -16.60 -27.90
N PHE A 473 4.60 -17.51 -27.50
CA PHE A 473 4.31 -18.72 -28.25
C PHE A 473 3.08 -18.51 -29.13
N TYR A 474 3.15 -18.90 -30.39
CA TYR A 474 2.03 -18.87 -31.31
C TYR A 474 2.16 -19.99 -32.33
N ASN A 475 1.07 -20.71 -32.62
CA ASN A 475 1.04 -21.86 -33.54
C ASN A 475 2.20 -22.86 -33.31
N GLY A 476 2.46 -23.17 -32.02
CA GLY A 476 3.49 -24.13 -31.61
C GLY A 476 4.94 -23.63 -31.75
N ARG A 477 5.15 -22.33 -32.01
CA ARG A 477 6.47 -21.72 -32.20
C ARG A 477 6.67 -20.54 -31.25
N SER A 478 7.90 -20.37 -30.76
CA SER A 478 8.28 -19.22 -29.94
C SER A 478 8.86 -18.10 -30.81
N PHE A 479 8.40 -16.88 -30.59
CA PHE A 479 8.82 -15.67 -31.28
C PHE A 479 9.42 -14.69 -30.28
N LYS A 480 10.57 -14.13 -30.65
CA LYS A 480 11.28 -13.06 -29.89
C LYS A 480 11.28 -11.71 -30.60
N ALA A 481 10.66 -11.66 -31.77
CA ALA A 481 10.53 -10.50 -32.63
C ALA A 481 9.13 -10.54 -33.27
N CYS A 482 8.71 -9.45 -33.88
CA CYS A 482 7.47 -9.41 -34.64
C CYS A 482 7.48 -10.52 -35.70
N THR A 483 6.32 -11.10 -35.96
CA THR A 483 6.21 -12.23 -36.89
C THR A 483 5.37 -11.85 -38.10
N MET A 484 5.71 -12.46 -39.23
CA MET A 484 4.88 -12.42 -40.44
C MET A 484 3.88 -13.59 -40.48
N MET A 485 3.97 -14.53 -39.52
CA MET A 485 3.09 -15.70 -39.45
C MET A 485 1.65 -15.26 -39.28
N ASP A 486 0.79 -15.61 -40.24
CA ASP A 486 -0.63 -15.24 -40.29
C ASP A 486 -0.89 -13.71 -40.29
N ALA A 487 0.09 -12.92 -40.73
CA ALA A 487 -0.05 -11.47 -40.85
C ALA A 487 -1.10 -11.08 -41.90
N GLN A 488 -2.14 -10.37 -41.48
CA GLN A 488 -3.25 -9.98 -42.36
C GLN A 488 -2.93 -8.81 -43.29
N THR A 489 -1.93 -7.99 -42.97
CA THR A 489 -1.66 -6.70 -43.62
C THR A 489 -0.30 -6.61 -44.33
N ALA A 490 0.35 -7.75 -44.65
CA ALA A 490 1.73 -7.79 -45.17
C ALA A 490 2.76 -7.01 -44.31
N GLU A 491 2.41 -6.72 -43.06
CA GLU A 491 3.23 -6.05 -42.06
C GLU A 491 3.40 -6.96 -40.84
N PRO A 492 4.59 -6.97 -40.22
CA PRO A 492 4.87 -7.86 -39.10
C PRO A 492 4.09 -7.42 -37.86
N TRP A 493 3.59 -8.37 -37.09
CA TRP A 493 2.74 -8.12 -35.91
C TRP A 493 3.33 -8.74 -34.64
N CYS A 494 2.82 -8.27 -33.50
CA CYS A 494 3.12 -8.81 -32.18
C CYS A 494 1.85 -8.88 -31.33
N PRO A 495 1.77 -9.79 -30.35
CA PRO A 495 0.75 -9.75 -29.33
C PRO A 495 1.04 -8.64 -28.32
N THR A 496 -0.02 -8.02 -27.81
CA THR A 496 0.03 -6.98 -26.77
C THR A 496 -0.32 -7.56 -25.40
N ASP A 497 -0.88 -8.77 -25.38
CA ASP A 497 -1.16 -9.55 -24.19
C ASP A 497 -0.96 -11.05 -24.45
N LEU A 498 -0.61 -11.81 -23.42
CA LEU A 498 -0.34 -13.24 -23.50
C LEU A 498 -1.07 -13.97 -22.37
N ASP A 499 -1.44 -15.22 -22.61
CA ASP A 499 -1.94 -16.07 -21.53
C ASP A 499 -0.82 -16.40 -20.52
N PRO A 500 -1.16 -16.96 -19.34
CA PRO A 500 -0.18 -17.28 -18.31
C PRO A 500 0.92 -18.27 -18.74
N SER A 501 0.71 -19.01 -19.84
CA SER A 501 1.72 -19.92 -20.41
C SER A 501 2.67 -19.20 -21.38
N GLY A 502 2.48 -17.91 -21.61
CA GLY A 502 3.21 -17.11 -22.58
C GLY A 502 2.75 -17.36 -24.02
N SER A 503 1.58 -17.99 -24.21
CA SER A 503 1.02 -18.26 -25.52
C SER A 503 0.01 -17.18 -25.91
N TYR A 504 0.01 -16.86 -27.20
CA TYR A 504 -0.94 -15.97 -27.82
C TYR A 504 -2.09 -16.79 -28.40
N SER A 505 -3.30 -16.49 -27.96
CA SER A 505 -4.52 -17.19 -28.39
C SER A 505 -5.71 -16.25 -28.64
N ASP A 506 -5.62 -14.99 -28.21
CA ASP A 506 -6.66 -13.97 -28.41
C ASP A 506 -6.31 -13.02 -29.57
N TYR A 507 -6.93 -13.25 -30.74
CA TYR A 507 -6.71 -12.49 -31.96
C TYR A 507 -6.96 -10.96 -31.85
N THR A 508 -7.65 -10.51 -30.81
CA THR A 508 -7.91 -9.09 -30.55
C THR A 508 -6.79 -8.39 -29.77
N ARG A 509 -5.87 -9.15 -29.17
CA ARG A 509 -4.76 -8.66 -28.36
C ARG A 509 -3.45 -8.65 -29.13
N SER A 510 -3.48 -8.08 -30.32
CA SER A 510 -2.31 -7.90 -31.17
C SER A 510 -2.38 -6.62 -31.98
N GLY A 511 -1.24 -6.22 -32.52
CA GLY A 511 -1.19 -5.11 -33.46
C GLY A 511 0.01 -5.18 -34.40
N VAL A 512 -0.06 -4.35 -35.43
CA VAL A 512 1.03 -4.12 -36.39
C VAL A 512 2.18 -3.48 -35.65
N CYS A 513 3.37 -4.06 -35.78
CA CYS A 513 4.55 -3.58 -35.10
C CYS A 513 5.03 -2.22 -35.61
N GLY A 514 5.36 -1.33 -34.67
CA GLY A 514 5.98 -0.05 -34.95
C GLY A 514 7.38 -0.16 -35.54
N PRO A 515 7.91 0.93 -36.11
CA PRO A 515 9.23 0.95 -36.73
C PRO A 515 10.38 0.67 -35.75
N ALA A 516 10.18 0.91 -34.45
CA ALA A 516 11.13 0.63 -33.38
C ALA A 516 11.09 -0.82 -32.87
N CYS A 517 10.23 -1.67 -33.42
CA CYS A 517 10.11 -3.07 -33.00
C CYS A 517 11.12 -3.99 -33.68
N PRO A 518 11.62 -5.03 -32.98
CA PRO A 518 12.46 -6.06 -33.59
C PRO A 518 11.65 -6.79 -34.67
N LYS A 519 12.16 -6.78 -35.90
CA LYS A 519 11.58 -7.45 -37.08
C LYS A 519 12.39 -8.70 -37.42
N PRO A 520 11.81 -9.70 -38.10
CA PRO A 520 12.56 -10.89 -38.50
C PRO A 520 13.66 -10.48 -39.51
N PRO A 521 14.84 -11.15 -39.51
CA PRO A 521 15.92 -10.85 -40.45
C PRO A 521 15.43 -11.02 -41.89
N ARG A 522 15.81 -10.09 -42.77
CA ARG A 522 15.36 -10.10 -44.18
C ARG A 522 15.85 -11.37 -44.87
N GLY A 523 14.92 -12.23 -45.28
CA GLY A 523 15.19 -13.45 -46.04
C GLY A 523 14.73 -14.75 -45.38
N GLU A 524 14.25 -14.75 -44.14
CA GLU A 524 13.62 -15.93 -43.54
C GLU A 524 12.11 -15.96 -43.79
N ASP A 525 11.75 -16.22 -45.06
CA ASP A 525 10.42 -16.71 -45.39
C ASP A 525 10.32 -18.20 -44.99
N ALA A 526 9.39 -18.50 -44.08
CA ALA A 526 8.63 -19.75 -44.05
C ALA A 526 9.37 -21.12 -43.91
N ALA A 527 10.20 -21.34 -42.87
CA ALA A 527 10.47 -22.68 -42.29
C ALA A 527 11.34 -22.53 -41.02
N GLY A 528 10.89 -22.79 -39.79
CA GLY A 528 10.80 -24.14 -39.21
C GLY A 528 12.17 -24.78 -38.96
N LEU A 529 12.76 -24.65 -37.76
CA LEU A 529 13.90 -25.51 -37.37
C LEU A 529 13.37 -26.88 -36.92
N CYS A 530 13.47 -27.86 -37.82
CA CYS A 530 13.49 -29.28 -37.45
C CYS A 530 14.83 -29.59 -36.77
N GLY A 531 14.79 -30.28 -35.63
CA GLY A 531 16.00 -30.80 -34.98
C GLY A 531 16.69 -31.83 -35.87
N SER A 532 17.94 -31.56 -36.21
CA SER A 532 18.82 -32.48 -36.94
C SER A 532 19.28 -33.62 -36.03
N SER A 533 18.48 -34.69 -35.91
CA SER A 533 18.96 -36.02 -35.52
C SER A 533 17.87 -37.09 -35.70
N SER A 534 17.68 -37.59 -36.91
CA SER A 534 17.05 -38.90 -37.17
C SER A 534 17.10 -39.22 -38.67
N SER A 535 17.76 -40.31 -39.02
CA SER A 535 17.84 -40.87 -40.37
C SER A 535 16.62 -41.76 -40.66
N ASP A 536 15.43 -41.17 -40.78
CA ASP A 536 14.21 -41.90 -41.17
C ASP A 536 13.56 -41.25 -42.41
N PRO A 537 13.50 -41.92 -43.58
CA PRO A 537 13.02 -41.33 -44.83
C PRO A 537 11.49 -41.13 -44.94
N ASN A 538 10.69 -41.45 -43.90
CA ASN A 538 9.24 -41.55 -44.03
C ASN A 538 8.39 -40.58 -43.17
N LYS A 539 8.83 -39.34 -42.97
CA LYS A 539 7.95 -38.27 -42.45
C LYS A 539 7.64 -37.22 -43.52
N HIS A 540 6.54 -37.44 -44.24
CA HIS A 540 5.89 -36.40 -45.03
C HIS A 540 5.12 -35.44 -44.11
N CYS A 541 5.42 -34.15 -44.19
CA CYS A 541 4.60 -33.09 -43.58
C CYS A 541 3.26 -32.99 -44.34
N ALA A 542 2.15 -33.21 -43.66
CA ALA A 542 0.82 -32.93 -44.20
C ALA A 542 0.52 -31.41 -44.13
N PRO A 543 -0.20 -30.84 -45.12
CA PRO A 543 -0.64 -29.44 -45.07
C PRO A 543 -1.73 -29.23 -43.99
N PRO A 544 -1.87 -28.01 -43.44
CA PRO A 544 -2.86 -27.74 -42.39
C PRO A 544 -4.30 -27.77 -42.93
N PRO A 545 -5.30 -28.15 -42.11
CA PRO A 545 -6.70 -28.06 -42.48
C PRO A 545 -7.21 -26.61 -42.47
N SER A 546 -8.08 -26.28 -43.43
CA SER A 546 -8.75 -24.98 -43.57
C SER A 546 -9.60 -24.60 -42.34
N PRO A 547 -9.73 -23.31 -42.00
CA PRO A 547 -10.56 -22.86 -40.87
C PRO A 547 -12.07 -23.07 -41.14
N PRO A 548 -12.87 -23.40 -40.10
CA PRO A 548 -14.33 -23.49 -40.24
C PRO A 548 -14.95 -22.09 -40.46
N PRO A 549 -16.07 -22.01 -41.20
CA PRO A 549 -16.74 -20.74 -41.49
C PRO A 549 -17.36 -20.11 -40.23
N ALA A 550 -17.33 -18.78 -40.18
CA ALA A 550 -17.91 -17.98 -39.10
C ALA A 550 -19.42 -18.26 -38.91
N PRO A 551 -19.92 -18.34 -37.66
CA PRO A 551 -21.36 -18.45 -37.42
C PRO A 551 -22.08 -17.15 -37.86
N PRO A 552 -23.29 -17.26 -38.44
CA PRO A 552 -24.02 -16.12 -38.97
C PRO A 552 -24.55 -15.19 -37.86
N SER A 553 -24.45 -13.89 -38.10
CA SER A 553 -25.11 -12.84 -37.31
C SER A 553 -26.63 -13.04 -37.30
N PRO A 554 -27.32 -12.93 -36.16
CA PRO A 554 -28.78 -12.98 -36.15
C PRO A 554 -29.40 -11.70 -36.75
N PRO A 555 -30.44 -11.81 -37.60
CA PRO A 555 -31.17 -10.68 -38.19
C PRO A 555 -32.17 -10.04 -37.22
N PRO A 556 -32.72 -8.85 -37.55
CA PRO A 556 -33.37 -7.96 -36.58
C PRO A 556 -34.88 -8.19 -36.41
N ALA A 557 -35.35 -7.71 -35.26
CA ALA A 557 -36.73 -7.40 -34.86
C ALA A 557 -37.64 -8.57 -34.40
N PHE A 558 -38.21 -8.44 -33.20
CA PHE A 558 -39.57 -7.91 -33.09
C PHE A 558 -39.81 -7.27 -31.71
N GLN A 559 -40.34 -6.05 -31.77
CA GLN A 559 -40.94 -5.29 -30.69
C GLN A 559 -42.10 -6.09 -30.07
N LEU A 560 -42.15 -6.18 -28.73
CA LEU A 560 -43.41 -6.24 -28.02
C LEU A 560 -43.28 -5.64 -26.60
N ALA A 561 -42.96 -4.35 -26.56
CA ALA A 561 -43.43 -3.50 -25.48
C ALA A 561 -44.71 -2.83 -25.96
N ALA A 562 -45.87 -3.35 -25.56
CA ALA A 562 -47.08 -2.57 -25.24
C ALA A 562 -48.30 -3.49 -25.12
N ARG A 563 -48.68 -3.80 -23.86
CA ARG A 563 -50.06 -3.78 -23.31
C ARG A 563 -50.21 -4.80 -22.17
N VAL A 564 -49.55 -4.52 -21.04
CA VAL A 564 -50.20 -4.64 -19.72
C VAL A 564 -49.64 -3.49 -18.89
N GLY A 565 -50.42 -2.41 -18.80
CA GLY A 565 -50.19 -1.42 -17.75
C GLY A 565 -50.68 -1.98 -16.42
N GLY A 566 -49.95 -1.64 -15.35
CA GLY A 566 -50.41 -1.86 -13.98
C GLY A 566 -49.77 -3.05 -13.26
N HIS A 567 -48.88 -2.73 -12.31
CA HIS A 567 -48.62 -3.41 -11.03
C HIS A 567 -48.65 -4.96 -11.01
N GLY A 568 -47.49 -5.56 -10.75
CA GLY A 568 -47.36 -6.89 -10.15
C GLY A 568 -47.13 -8.06 -11.12
N GLY A 569 -45.87 -8.33 -11.47
CA GLY A 569 -45.49 -9.63 -12.06
C GLY A 569 -45.49 -10.71 -10.98
N SER A 570 -46.48 -11.60 -11.00
CA SER A 570 -46.67 -12.68 -10.02
C SER A 570 -45.65 -13.82 -10.18
N MET A 571 -45.18 -14.33 -9.04
CA MET A 571 -44.35 -15.53 -8.85
C MET A 571 -44.88 -16.78 -9.58
N ALA A 572 -46.17 -16.79 -9.96
CA ALA A 572 -46.79 -17.85 -10.74
C ALA A 572 -46.16 -18.05 -12.14
N ALA A 573 -45.73 -16.98 -12.81
CA ALA A 573 -45.05 -17.09 -14.11
C ALA A 573 -43.65 -17.71 -13.99
N LEU A 574 -42.97 -17.42 -12.87
CA LEU A 574 -41.67 -17.98 -12.53
C LEU A 574 -41.76 -19.48 -12.17
N LEU A 575 -42.82 -19.86 -11.45
CA LEU A 575 -43.08 -21.25 -11.06
C LEU A 575 -43.51 -22.12 -12.24
N ALA A 576 -44.27 -21.58 -13.20
CA ALA A 576 -44.61 -22.28 -14.44
C ALA A 576 -43.37 -22.58 -15.31
N ALA A 577 -42.43 -21.63 -15.38
CA ALA A 577 -41.16 -21.81 -16.09
C ALA A 577 -40.26 -22.86 -15.41
N LEU A 578 -40.21 -22.86 -14.07
CA LEU A 578 -39.45 -23.85 -13.30
C LEU A 578 -40.05 -25.27 -13.37
N ALA A 579 -41.38 -25.39 -13.42
CA ALA A 579 -42.06 -26.67 -13.61
C ALA A 579 -41.77 -27.28 -14.99
N LEU A 580 -41.76 -26.46 -16.05
CA LEU A 580 -41.37 -26.88 -17.40
C LEU A 580 -39.90 -27.31 -17.48
N LEU A 581 -38.99 -26.62 -16.78
CA LEU A 581 -37.58 -27.02 -16.67
C LEU A 581 -37.41 -28.38 -15.98
N SER A 582 -38.21 -28.65 -14.94
CA SER A 582 -38.14 -29.91 -14.19
C SER A 582 -38.65 -31.12 -14.97
N LEU A 583 -39.56 -30.92 -15.93
CA LEU A 583 -40.04 -31.98 -16.83
C LEU A 583 -39.01 -32.33 -17.92
N LEU A 584 -38.16 -31.39 -18.33
CA LEU A 584 -37.11 -31.60 -19.33
C LEU A 584 -35.87 -32.30 -18.77
N LEU A 585 -35.64 -32.22 -17.46
CA LEU A 585 -34.47 -32.81 -16.78
C LEU A 585 -34.73 -34.22 -16.20
N GLY A 586 -35.93 -34.77 -16.34
CA GLY A 586 -36.33 -36.08 -15.78
C GLY A 586 -35.90 -37.32 -16.58
N GLY A 587 -34.90 -37.23 -17.46
CA GLY A 587 -34.51 -38.30 -18.38
C GLY A 587 -33.44 -39.30 -17.88
N VAL A 588 -32.78 -39.06 -16.74
CA VAL A 588 -31.72 -39.96 -16.26
C VAL A 588 -31.91 -40.23 -14.77
N GLY A 589 -32.21 -41.48 -14.47
CA GLY A 589 -32.60 -41.93 -13.14
C GLY A 589 -31.50 -41.79 -12.10
N VAL A 590 -31.89 -41.36 -10.91
CA VAL A 590 -31.80 -42.02 -9.58
C VAL A 590 -32.32 -40.99 -8.56
N TYR A 591 -32.98 -41.46 -7.49
CA TYR A 591 -33.66 -40.72 -6.40
C TYR A 591 -35.19 -40.53 -6.53
N THR A 592 -35.94 -41.64 -6.50
CA THR A 592 -37.41 -41.67 -6.35
C THR A 592 -37.89 -41.81 -4.90
N LEU A 593 -37.18 -41.24 -3.91
CA LEU A 593 -37.62 -41.25 -2.50
C LEU A 593 -37.48 -39.86 -1.84
N ARG A 594 -38.11 -38.83 -2.42
CA ARG A 594 -38.41 -37.57 -1.70
C ARG A 594 -39.48 -36.67 -2.34
N ARG A 595 -40.27 -37.19 -3.28
CA ARG A 595 -41.13 -36.36 -4.16
C ARG A 595 -42.45 -35.91 -3.53
N GLU A 596 -43.04 -36.68 -2.62
CA GLU A 596 -44.39 -36.38 -2.09
C GLU A 596 -44.39 -35.30 -0.99
N ARG A 597 -43.29 -35.16 -0.24
CA ARG A 597 -43.17 -34.16 0.84
C ARG A 597 -42.90 -32.74 0.33
N TRP A 598 -42.29 -32.62 -0.85
CA TRP A 598 -41.92 -31.33 -1.44
C TRP A 598 -43.09 -30.66 -2.17
N LEU A 599 -43.95 -31.44 -2.83
CA LEU A 599 -45.13 -30.91 -3.53
C LEU A 599 -46.22 -30.43 -2.57
N ALA A 600 -46.38 -31.07 -1.40
CA ALA A 600 -47.30 -30.63 -0.36
C ALA A 600 -46.88 -29.29 0.30
N GLY A 601 -45.56 -29.06 0.44
CA GLY A 601 -45.03 -27.80 1.00
C GLY A 601 -45.20 -26.60 0.07
N LEU A 602 -45.09 -26.81 -1.25
CA LEU A 602 -45.25 -25.74 -2.24
C LEU A 602 -46.71 -25.30 -2.43
N ALA A 603 -47.67 -26.21 -2.29
CA ALA A 603 -49.10 -25.88 -2.35
C ALA A 603 -49.56 -25.05 -1.12
N GLY A 604 -48.97 -25.29 0.05
CA GLY A 604 -49.26 -24.52 1.28
C GLY A 604 -48.73 -23.08 1.21
N LEU A 605 -47.52 -22.88 0.69
CA LEU A 605 -46.90 -21.56 0.53
C LEU A 605 -47.64 -20.66 -0.46
N ALA A 606 -48.25 -21.23 -1.50
CA ALA A 606 -49.07 -20.48 -2.46
C ALA A 606 -50.38 -19.95 -1.83
N ALA A 607 -51.02 -20.75 -0.97
CA ALA A 607 -52.26 -20.36 -0.29
C ALA A 607 -52.03 -19.27 0.78
N GLU A 608 -50.91 -19.32 1.49
CA GLU A 608 -50.54 -18.31 2.49
C GLU A 608 -50.17 -16.96 1.84
N TRP A 609 -49.59 -17.00 0.64
CA TRP A 609 -49.23 -15.80 -0.13
C TRP A 609 -50.47 -15.08 -0.73
N GLU A 610 -51.47 -15.83 -1.20
CA GLU A 610 -52.75 -15.23 -1.65
C GLU A 610 -53.52 -14.58 -0.49
N ALA A 611 -53.50 -15.18 0.70
CA ALA A 611 -54.12 -14.59 1.89
C ALA A 611 -53.40 -13.30 2.35
N PHE A 612 -52.07 -13.24 2.22
CA PHE A 612 -51.28 -12.06 2.57
C PHE A 612 -51.54 -10.87 1.62
N THR A 613 -51.65 -11.14 0.32
CA THR A 613 -51.86 -10.11 -0.71
C THR A 613 -53.27 -9.51 -0.69
N GLN A 614 -54.31 -10.29 -0.32
CA GLN A 614 -55.66 -9.76 -0.06
C GLN A 614 -55.74 -8.86 1.19
N LYS A 615 -54.92 -9.13 2.20
CA LYS A 615 -54.88 -8.33 3.44
C LYS A 615 -54.10 -7.02 3.27
N ALA A 616 -53.06 -7.02 2.45
CA ALA A 616 -52.28 -5.83 2.13
C ALA A 616 -53.07 -4.82 1.26
N SER A 617 -53.87 -5.29 0.31
CA SER A 617 -54.68 -4.42 -0.57
C SER A 617 -55.83 -3.70 0.17
N SER A 618 -56.42 -4.34 1.18
CA SER A 618 -57.45 -3.73 2.03
C SER A 618 -56.90 -2.67 3.01
N GLN A 619 -55.65 -2.82 3.47
CA GLN A 619 -54.99 -1.82 4.34
C GLN A 619 -54.49 -0.59 3.57
N GLN A 620 -54.12 -0.74 2.30
CA GLN A 620 -53.73 0.38 1.43
C GLN A 620 -54.94 1.28 1.09
N ALA A 621 -56.13 0.71 0.90
CA ALA A 621 -57.36 1.45 0.61
C ALA A 621 -57.85 2.30 1.79
N ALA A 622 -57.57 1.88 3.04
CA ALA A 622 -57.93 2.64 4.23
C ALA A 622 -57.02 3.87 4.49
N ARG A 623 -55.75 3.81 4.07
CA ARG A 623 -54.76 4.90 4.31
C ARG A 623 -54.91 6.11 3.38
N VAL A 624 -55.55 5.95 2.23
CA VAL A 624 -55.77 7.06 1.26
C VAL A 624 -56.94 7.97 1.69
N ALA A 625 -57.85 7.49 2.53
CA ALA A 625 -59.00 8.27 3.01
C ALA A 625 -58.65 9.29 4.11
N GLU A 626 -57.58 9.05 4.88
CA GLU A 626 -57.22 9.87 6.06
C GLU A 626 -56.40 11.14 5.70
N ALA A 627 -55.78 11.20 4.50
CA ALA A 627 -54.82 12.24 4.12
C ALA A 627 -55.45 13.59 3.66
N SER A 628 -56.76 13.80 3.82
CA SER A 628 -57.50 14.91 3.18
C SER A 628 -57.97 16.05 4.11
N ARG A 629 -57.40 16.25 5.31
CA ARG A 629 -57.81 17.36 6.21
C ARG A 629 -56.62 18.09 6.86
N GLN A 630 -56.48 19.39 6.56
CA GLN A 630 -55.73 20.40 7.34
C GLN A 630 -56.73 21.18 8.25
N PRO A 631 -56.39 21.88 9.37
CA PRO A 631 -55.24 22.80 9.64
C PRO A 631 -54.80 22.78 11.16
N PRO A 632 -54.33 23.85 11.87
CA PRO A 632 -53.50 25.05 11.56
C PRO A 632 -52.21 25.17 12.44
N ARG A 633 -51.37 26.18 12.13
CA ARG A 633 -50.15 26.59 12.88
C ARG A 633 -50.46 27.42 14.14
N VAL A 634 -49.78 27.18 15.28
CA VAL A 634 -49.24 28.22 16.22
C VAL A 634 -48.04 27.70 17.05
N ARG A 635 -47.00 28.56 17.10
CA ARG A 635 -45.82 28.78 17.97
C ARG A 635 -45.43 27.80 19.12
N GLY A 636 -44.19 27.31 18.97
CA GLY A 636 -43.07 27.16 19.92
C GLY A 636 -43.31 27.05 21.44
N ALA A 637 -42.98 25.87 21.97
CA ALA A 637 -42.31 25.66 23.25
C ALA A 637 -41.54 24.32 23.20
N ALA A 638 -40.32 24.30 23.73
CA ALA A 638 -39.48 23.11 23.81
C ALA A 638 -39.87 22.24 25.02
N VAL A 639 -40.14 20.95 24.79
CA VAL A 639 -39.97 19.79 25.69
C VAL A 639 -39.79 18.60 24.72
N GLY A 640 -38.62 17.99 24.56
CA GLY A 640 -38.00 17.14 25.57
C GLY A 640 -38.47 15.70 25.34
N GLY A 641 -37.96 15.04 24.30
CA GLY A 641 -37.99 13.59 24.16
C GLY A 641 -36.55 13.09 24.34
N ALA A 642 -36.31 12.24 25.34
CA ALA A 642 -35.00 11.63 25.54
C ALA A 642 -34.59 10.85 24.27
N PRO A 643 -33.28 10.78 23.93
CA PRO A 643 -32.80 9.94 22.85
C PRO A 643 -33.26 8.49 23.08
N PRO A 644 -33.57 7.73 22.01
CA PRO A 644 -33.99 6.34 22.15
C PRO A 644 -32.92 5.56 22.90
N ALA A 645 -33.35 4.73 23.85
CA ALA A 645 -32.47 3.93 24.68
C ALA A 645 -31.52 3.10 23.79
N GLU A 646 -30.22 3.27 23.98
CA GLU A 646 -29.20 2.44 23.33
C GLU A 646 -29.13 1.08 24.01
N TRP A 647 -28.93 0.03 23.22
CA TRP A 647 -28.89 -1.37 23.66
C TRP A 647 -27.59 -2.05 23.28
N TRP A 648 -27.15 -2.96 24.15
CA TRP A 648 -26.00 -3.84 23.92
C TRP A 648 -26.39 -5.29 24.19
N TYR A 649 -25.74 -6.24 23.54
CA TYR A 649 -25.86 -7.67 23.83
C TYR A 649 -24.48 -8.34 23.97
N LEU A 650 -24.42 -9.43 24.73
CA LEU A 650 -23.23 -10.30 24.82
C LEU A 650 -23.42 -11.50 23.91
N ASP A 651 -22.43 -11.80 23.07
CA ASP A 651 -22.42 -13.07 22.33
C ASP A 651 -22.09 -14.26 23.25
N GLU A 652 -22.04 -15.47 22.69
CA GLU A 652 -21.73 -16.69 23.45
C GLU A 652 -20.29 -16.74 24.02
N GLN A 653 -19.43 -15.76 23.68
CA GLN A 653 -18.07 -15.60 24.20
C GLN A 653 -17.96 -14.39 25.15
N ASP A 654 -19.08 -13.90 25.68
CA ASP A 654 -19.17 -12.72 26.56
C ASP A 654 -18.61 -11.43 25.95
N ARG A 655 -18.58 -11.33 24.61
CA ARG A 655 -18.16 -10.10 23.92
C ARG A 655 -19.36 -9.17 23.72
N GLN A 656 -19.17 -7.91 24.08
CA GLN A 656 -20.21 -6.89 24.04
C GLN A 656 -20.34 -6.21 22.68
N TYR A 657 -21.58 -6.15 22.17
CA TYR A 657 -21.93 -5.53 20.89
C TYR A 657 -23.01 -4.47 21.07
N GLY A 658 -22.72 -3.24 20.63
CA GLY A 658 -23.62 -2.06 20.63
C GLY A 658 -22.83 -0.75 20.52
N PRO A 659 -23.48 0.43 20.60
CA PRO A 659 -24.92 0.63 20.80
C PRO A 659 -25.76 0.26 19.58
N LEU A 660 -26.91 -0.36 19.82
CA LEU A 660 -27.92 -0.72 18.84
C LEU A 660 -29.27 -0.13 19.23
N SER A 661 -30.14 0.10 18.24
CA SER A 661 -31.55 0.39 18.52
C SER A 661 -32.27 -0.89 18.97
N ALA A 662 -33.39 -0.72 19.69
CA ALA A 662 -34.25 -1.84 20.07
C ALA A 662 -34.70 -2.67 18.86
N GLU A 663 -35.06 -2.03 17.73
CA GLU A 663 -35.37 -2.74 16.48
C GLU A 663 -34.20 -3.61 15.98
N SER A 664 -32.97 -3.10 16.01
CA SER A 664 -31.80 -3.85 15.55
C SER A 664 -31.56 -5.11 16.38
N VAL A 665 -31.76 -5.07 17.69
CA VAL A 665 -31.64 -6.26 18.55
C VAL A 665 -32.76 -7.28 18.25
N ILE A 666 -33.99 -6.82 17.92
CA ILE A 666 -35.09 -7.69 17.48
C ILE A 666 -34.77 -8.36 16.14
N GLU A 667 -34.21 -7.65 15.17
CA GLU A 667 -33.81 -8.24 13.89
C GLU A 667 -32.68 -9.26 14.06
N LEU A 668 -31.71 -9.00 14.93
CA LEU A 668 -30.67 -9.98 15.28
C LEU A 668 -31.25 -11.23 15.94
N HIS A 669 -32.31 -11.09 16.75
CA HIS A 669 -33.03 -12.23 17.30
C HIS A 669 -33.76 -13.04 16.22
N ARG A 670 -34.43 -12.37 15.27
CA ARG A 670 -35.07 -13.03 14.12
C ARG A 670 -34.07 -13.75 13.23
N ALA A 671 -32.85 -13.23 13.13
CA ALA A 671 -31.73 -13.87 12.44
C ALA A 671 -31.09 -15.02 13.23
N GLY A 672 -31.51 -15.26 14.48
CA GLY A 672 -30.99 -16.32 15.35
C GLY A 672 -29.64 -16.03 16.00
N LEU A 673 -29.15 -14.78 15.90
CA LEU A 673 -27.86 -14.35 16.45
C LEU A 673 -27.96 -13.88 17.90
N VAL A 674 -29.13 -13.38 18.29
CA VAL A 674 -29.52 -13.12 19.68
C VAL A 674 -30.58 -14.17 20.02
N THR A 675 -30.43 -14.89 21.13
CA THR A 675 -31.38 -15.93 21.58
C THR A 675 -31.98 -15.54 22.92
N SER A 676 -32.97 -16.28 23.42
CA SER A 676 -33.59 -15.99 24.72
C SER A 676 -32.64 -16.12 25.91
N SER A 677 -31.47 -16.72 25.74
CA SER A 677 -30.40 -16.81 26.75
C SER A 677 -29.29 -15.77 26.56
N THR A 678 -29.32 -14.99 25.47
CA THR A 678 -28.35 -13.93 25.21
C THR A 678 -28.58 -12.78 26.17
N LEU A 679 -27.53 -12.32 26.86
CA LEU A 679 -27.64 -11.22 27.80
C LEU A 679 -27.66 -9.87 27.07
N VAL A 680 -28.58 -8.98 27.46
CA VAL A 680 -28.73 -7.63 26.93
C VAL A 680 -28.72 -6.58 28.04
N TRP A 681 -28.27 -5.38 27.69
CA TRP A 681 -28.16 -4.26 28.61
C TRP A 681 -28.56 -2.96 27.91
N SER A 682 -29.22 -2.05 28.63
CA SER A 682 -29.63 -0.75 28.10
C SER A 682 -29.27 0.39 29.02
N GLN A 683 -28.77 1.47 28.41
CA GLN A 683 -28.40 2.69 29.11
C GLN A 683 -29.61 3.37 29.78
N ALA A 684 -30.82 3.24 29.22
CA ALA A 684 -32.02 3.83 29.80
C ALA A 684 -32.52 3.09 31.06
N HIS A 685 -32.17 1.81 31.21
CA HIS A 685 -32.66 0.97 32.29
C HIS A 685 -31.65 0.83 33.44
N CYS A 686 -30.36 1.12 33.23
CA CYS A 686 -29.30 1.17 34.27
C CYS A 686 -29.18 -0.06 35.20
N GLU A 687 -29.81 -1.19 34.87
CA GLU A 687 -29.76 -2.44 35.63
C GLU A 687 -28.74 -3.42 35.02
N ALA A 688 -28.37 -4.46 35.76
CA ALA A 688 -27.40 -5.46 35.32
C ALA A 688 -27.82 -6.16 34.01
N TRP A 689 -26.86 -6.78 33.32
CA TRP A 689 -27.11 -7.62 32.14
C TRP A 689 -28.23 -8.64 32.40
N GLN A 690 -29.24 -8.67 31.52
CA GLN A 690 -30.42 -9.51 31.66
C GLN A 690 -30.69 -10.33 30.41
N GLU A 691 -31.29 -11.51 30.53
CA GLU A 691 -31.62 -12.36 29.38
C GLU A 691 -32.60 -11.66 28.42
N PHE A 692 -32.33 -11.79 27.13
CA PHE A 692 -33.12 -11.18 26.08
C PHE A 692 -34.57 -11.68 26.11
N ARG A 693 -35.50 -10.75 26.32
CA ARG A 693 -36.94 -10.95 26.11
C ARG A 693 -37.49 -9.77 25.34
N THR A 694 -38.39 -10.00 24.38
CA THR A 694 -38.99 -8.92 23.59
C THR A 694 -39.72 -7.88 24.45
N SER A 695 -40.21 -8.28 25.64
CA SER A 695 -40.80 -7.37 26.63
C SER A 695 -39.80 -6.41 27.29
N VAL A 696 -38.50 -6.75 27.31
CA VAL A 696 -37.44 -5.92 27.90
C VAL A 696 -37.14 -4.70 27.02
N LEU A 697 -37.33 -4.82 25.70
CA LEU A 697 -37.08 -3.75 24.73
C LEU A 697 -38.25 -2.75 24.56
N ALA A 698 -39.40 -3.05 25.16
CA ALA A 698 -40.64 -2.28 25.01
C ALA A 698 -40.86 -1.23 26.12
N GLY A 699 -39.88 -1.06 27.02
CA GLY A 699 -39.89 -0.13 28.16
C GLY A 699 -39.31 1.24 27.83
#